data_AF-A0A3N0AXF4-F1
#
_entry.id   AF-A0A3N0AXF4-F1
#
_cell.length_a   1.000
_cell.length_b   1.000
_cell.length_c   1.000
_cell.angle_alpha   90.00
_cell.angle_beta   90.00
_cell.angle_gamma   90.00
#
_symmetry.space_group_name_H-M   'P 1'
#
loop_
_entity.id
_entity.type
_entity.pdbx_description
1 polymer ?
#
loop_
_entity_poly.entity_id
_entity_poly.type
_entity_poly.pdbx_seq_one_letter_code
_entity_poly.pdbx_strand_id
1 'polypeptide(L)'
;MQAILGDVPFARAGLRPAPPERDLDTNNRHTTFSLGDDLLANAQSLMEISPEAAAQAFDAAANADDSFASSAARARSLAADDDAGEGRIVLVRDESKTTEELIAELSADPRVIVAEPNYATVIDDGVGLGAEGAGSGDLPDSSASQDGSSVDGASDSDASAAGEIPDMTEFQWAYNNLGTFGGEGSAGFDMGYDGWNDAQGSDDDVVVAVVDTGVDASNPDLADKMFNASEYPEFQAAAERFASSSGGMLGVDEHGCYATPYSSSCSGFADTSEGHGTHCAGIIAAAWNGAGVSGMAQNAQIMSVRVTSFLGGIIQGFNYIQLAAAYGVPVKVANNSWTLGVDQSQIINLAVMELGQQAGVVCVFGSANSATDMDAQSMTAGVLSENPYAVVVNSIDPSGDVSVFSNYGQQSTHTMAPGTSILSTIPVQLSQYLGEVDDDAVLYESFDGKSRTKVDGARLVFSDESAAQETDVKRFDGEKSMALPYDPVQSDYGSQQAETQEIDLSSIPEDERPRYVSVRFATPVSEWGTEQRVSNVILGVRTTDGTFVDVDFGDNAFSAYGDSWGGGFGTLPDNTDWEHFQIALLYQLFDIQMEGGERVIAPVEGSVLIDSIGLGSELMPYRYLQGTSMAGPAVSGAVAVLAERFPDDAADERAARVKGSARAIGGVDWSEFCQTGGIVDVDVAEDPSPVISSVEDLGSEVRVEGWFFGDGAMVSLGDAAVEVAESVQDASNPQKWYITAEKPEGFEGGRTEVKVTAADGQQGRFFAAFALASSSALYDQANLEVPAEVQTWGAWQLVGFAGKAYCLPRYSCTSLIYPMFIYCYDPEAGEWLQVDLPADIVQSEGFVEILDISGATVNGSLVLRLTGASANGYAVITFISLNAEGEWSVLTTRAPEVPLTALFGTLASDGETLYSFGGLDNVTGLETAEVFSVDPESGTHVKAGELGRGRVSPNVTYRDGEFLVAGGIAASLQYAGVQNVERISIASDGSLEATEVDMSGVVDGTGQLIYGVGSAADGFVLVGPQSRDGQADTYTLSDEEGATPAPYEKRASQHLLQMSSALAYDGRLYVLSSMMEEPYRLLSVTAMETAAQPGDSVAPDPGPDPDPDPTPDPDPAPDPDPDPDPDPDPAPDQDADSDGGSAQGGNAGTPSDSHAGDNSGTLAATSDAASVAWVAAAAVAVLASLAVCLAAFKKRARANRFHD
;
A
#
# COMPACT_ATOMS: atom_id res chain seq x y z
N MET A 1 -31.99 10.24 34.08
CA MET A 1 -33.26 10.57 34.76
C MET A 1 -34.39 10.15 33.83
N GLN A 2 -35.38 9.40 34.35
CA GLN A 2 -36.41 8.63 33.63
C GLN A 2 -37.54 9.43 32.95
N ALA A 3 -38.22 8.75 32.01
CA ALA A 3 -39.58 8.95 31.45
C ALA A 3 -39.66 9.91 30.25
N ILE A 4 -40.34 9.60 29.14
CA ILE A 4 -41.73 9.10 29.01
C ILE A 4 -41.90 8.22 27.74
N LEU A 5 -42.54 7.06 27.92
CA LEU A 5 -43.14 6.19 26.90
C LEU A 5 -44.63 6.53 26.68
N GLY A 6 -45.15 6.28 25.48
CA GLY A 6 -46.58 6.09 25.18
C GLY A 6 -46.83 6.06 23.66
N ASP A 7 -46.90 4.86 23.04
CA ASP A 7 -48.13 4.13 22.65
C ASP A 7 -48.74 4.71 21.35
N VAL A 8 -48.94 4.04 20.19
CA VAL A 8 -49.48 2.71 19.80
C VAL A 8 -49.29 2.55 18.24
N PRO A 9 -49.74 1.48 17.51
CA PRO A 9 -49.40 0.05 17.44
C PRO A 9 -48.83 -0.44 16.07
N PHE A 10 -48.23 -1.64 16.11
CA PHE A 10 -47.89 -2.53 14.99
C PHE A 10 -49.07 -2.92 14.07
N ALA A 11 -48.80 -2.99 12.76
CA ALA A 11 -49.42 -3.94 11.83
C ALA A 11 -48.32 -4.63 10.99
N ARG A 12 -48.31 -5.97 11.05
CA ARG A 12 -47.30 -6.89 10.50
C ARG A 12 -47.36 -7.02 8.97
N ALA A 13 -46.19 -7.01 8.33
CA ALA A 13 -45.83 -7.88 7.21
C ALA A 13 -44.33 -8.23 7.30
N GLY A 14 -44.01 -9.50 7.54
CA GLY A 14 -42.97 -10.17 6.75
C GLY A 14 -41.52 -10.30 7.19
N LEU A 15 -41.10 -10.04 8.44
CA LEU A 15 -39.76 -10.50 8.89
C LEU A 15 -39.70 -12.04 8.86
N ARG A 16 -38.97 -12.62 7.89
CA ARG A 16 -38.36 -13.94 8.09
C ARG A 16 -37.12 -13.73 8.95
N PRO A 17 -36.93 -14.57 9.99
CA PRO A 17 -35.80 -14.45 10.88
C PRO A 17 -34.52 -14.68 10.08
N ALA A 18 -33.45 -13.94 10.43
CA ALA A 18 -32.09 -14.41 10.21
C ALA A 18 -32.05 -15.91 10.55
N PRO A 19 -31.37 -16.76 9.76
CA PRO A 19 -31.12 -18.11 10.22
C PRO A 19 -30.58 -17.98 11.65
N PRO A 20 -31.09 -18.79 12.60
CA PRO A 20 -30.59 -18.73 13.96
C PRO A 20 -29.07 -18.76 13.87
N GLU A 21 -28.42 -17.87 14.62
CA GLU A 21 -27.02 -18.06 15.02
C GLU A 21 -26.91 -19.54 15.35
N ARG A 22 -26.42 -20.33 14.40
CA ARG A 22 -25.98 -21.68 14.67
C ARG A 22 -24.83 -21.40 15.60
N ASP A 23 -25.03 -21.72 16.88
CA ASP A 23 -24.00 -21.79 17.89
C ASP A 23 -22.64 -21.91 17.20
N LEU A 24 -21.85 -20.82 17.21
CA LEU A 24 -20.44 -20.77 16.78
C LEU A 24 -19.55 -21.59 17.75
N ASP A 25 -20.13 -22.68 18.27
CA ASP A 25 -19.69 -23.45 19.42
C ASP A 25 -20.04 -24.94 19.34
N THR A 26 -20.41 -25.50 18.16
CA THR A 26 -20.61 -26.97 18.10
C THR A 26 -19.95 -27.73 16.95
N ASN A 27 -19.21 -27.11 16.03
CA ASN A 27 -18.41 -27.87 15.05
C ASN A 27 -16.92 -27.49 14.90
N ASN A 28 -16.44 -26.37 15.46
CA ASN A 28 -15.00 -26.16 15.64
C ASN A 28 -14.59 -26.73 16.99
N ARG A 29 -14.31 -28.03 17.03
CA ARG A 29 -13.62 -28.62 18.18
C ARG A 29 -12.28 -27.92 18.33
N HIS A 30 -12.15 -27.18 19.43
CA HIS A 30 -10.93 -26.87 20.16
C HIS A 30 -9.66 -27.58 19.64
N THR A 31 -8.76 -26.81 19.05
CA THR A 31 -7.33 -27.05 19.19
C THR A 31 -6.69 -25.72 19.57
N THR A 32 -6.51 -25.52 20.87
CA THR A 32 -5.44 -24.66 21.37
C THR A 32 -4.14 -25.19 20.77
N PHE A 33 -3.53 -24.44 19.86
CA PHE A 33 -2.18 -24.75 19.45
C PHE A 33 -1.24 -24.35 20.61
N SER A 34 -0.21 -25.16 20.83
CA SER A 34 0.71 -25.24 21.99
C SER A 34 0.20 -24.85 23.40
N LEU A 35 -0.06 -25.83 24.27
CA LEU A 35 -0.22 -25.65 25.73
C LEU A 35 0.89 -26.37 26.52
N GLY A 36 2.12 -26.44 26.01
CA GLY A 36 3.21 -27.17 26.66
C GLY A 36 4.60 -26.64 26.34
N ASP A 37 5.62 -27.26 26.95
CA ASP A 37 7.03 -26.85 26.87
C ASP A 37 7.65 -26.95 25.46
N ASP A 38 6.98 -27.59 24.49
CA ASP A 38 7.41 -27.69 23.09
C ASP A 38 6.40 -26.97 22.16
N LEU A 39 6.76 -25.76 21.73
CA LEU A 39 5.95 -24.90 20.86
C LEU A 39 5.62 -25.52 19.50
N LEU A 40 6.47 -26.40 18.99
CA LEU A 40 6.32 -27.00 17.65
C LEU A 40 5.49 -28.29 17.67
N ALA A 41 5.27 -28.89 18.84
CA ALA A 41 4.61 -30.19 18.97
C ALA A 41 3.13 -30.17 18.52
N ASN A 42 2.48 -29.02 18.63
CA ASN A 42 1.09 -28.82 18.21
C ASN A 42 0.97 -27.73 17.13
N ALA A 43 2.04 -27.38 16.42
CA ALA A 43 1.95 -26.42 15.34
C ALA A 43 1.11 -27.00 14.19
N GLN A 44 0.29 -26.15 13.57
CA GLN A 44 -0.50 -26.54 12.40
C GLN A 44 0.40 -26.53 11.16
N SER A 45 0.52 -27.66 10.47
CA SER A 45 1.26 -27.68 9.19
C SER A 45 0.54 -26.87 8.14
N LEU A 46 1.27 -25.99 7.44
CA LEU A 46 0.74 -25.19 6.34
C LEU A 46 1.24 -25.71 5.00
N MET A 47 2.55 -25.94 4.87
CA MET A 47 3.21 -26.40 3.64
C MET A 47 4.49 -27.15 3.98
N GLU A 48 4.78 -28.25 3.30
CA GLU A 48 6.08 -28.94 3.40
C GLU A 48 7.09 -28.22 2.51
N ILE A 49 8.35 -28.20 2.92
CA ILE A 49 9.43 -27.46 2.28
C ILE A 49 10.64 -28.38 2.06
N SER A 50 11.14 -28.45 0.83
CA SER A 50 12.36 -29.16 0.50
C SER A 50 13.61 -28.45 1.06
N PRO A 51 14.64 -29.20 1.51
CA PRO A 51 15.90 -28.61 1.96
C PRO A 51 16.55 -27.72 0.90
N GLU A 52 16.42 -28.07 -0.38
CA GLU A 52 16.94 -27.30 -1.52
C GLU A 52 16.21 -25.97 -1.71
N ALA A 53 14.87 -25.94 -1.60
CA ALA A 53 14.10 -24.70 -1.68
C ALA A 53 14.43 -23.77 -0.52
N ALA A 54 14.56 -24.32 0.69
CA ALA A 54 15.02 -23.55 1.84
C ALA A 54 16.42 -22.99 1.61
N ALA A 55 17.37 -23.81 1.17
CA ALA A 55 18.73 -23.36 0.89
C ALA A 55 18.75 -22.26 -0.17
N GLN A 56 18.04 -22.40 -1.30
CA GLN A 56 18.04 -21.38 -2.34
C GLN A 56 17.31 -20.10 -1.94
N ALA A 57 16.17 -20.19 -1.26
CA ALA A 57 15.42 -19.02 -0.80
C ALA A 57 16.27 -18.17 0.17
N PHE A 58 16.99 -18.84 1.08
CA PHE A 58 17.87 -18.15 2.04
C PHE A 58 19.27 -17.85 1.48
N ASP A 59 19.77 -18.55 0.45
CA ASP A 59 21.02 -18.24 -0.23
C ASP A 59 20.86 -17.03 -1.16
N ALA A 60 19.73 -16.90 -1.85
CA ALA A 60 19.37 -15.67 -2.55
C ALA A 60 19.34 -14.50 -1.56
N ALA A 61 18.71 -14.70 -0.40
CA ALA A 61 18.72 -13.72 0.68
C ALA A 61 20.13 -13.49 1.28
N ALA A 62 21.01 -14.50 1.34
CA ALA A 62 22.35 -14.39 1.93
C ALA A 62 23.44 -13.88 0.96
N ASN A 63 23.23 -13.99 -0.36
CA ASN A 63 24.07 -13.28 -1.33
C ASN A 63 23.83 -11.77 -1.27
N ALA A 64 22.70 -11.36 -0.70
CA ALA A 64 22.40 -9.99 -0.34
C ALA A 64 22.82 -9.62 1.10
N ASP A 65 23.08 -10.60 2.01
CA ASP A 65 23.28 -10.36 3.46
C ASP A 65 24.09 -11.43 4.26
N ASP A 66 24.86 -10.98 5.26
CA ASP A 66 25.66 -11.78 6.21
C ASP A 66 24.89 -12.31 7.46
N SER A 67 23.72 -11.78 7.87
CA SER A 67 22.97 -12.33 9.04
C SER A 67 22.14 -13.56 8.72
N PHE A 68 21.63 -13.67 7.49
CA PHE A 68 21.16 -14.93 6.94
C PHE A 68 22.27 -15.90 6.65
N ALA A 69 23.55 -15.50 6.65
CA ALA A 69 24.62 -16.50 6.49
C ALA A 69 24.49 -17.62 7.53
N SER A 70 23.90 -17.36 8.70
CA SER A 70 23.56 -18.39 9.69
C SER A 70 22.35 -19.26 9.29
N SER A 71 21.23 -18.68 8.85
CA SER A 71 20.03 -19.39 8.38
C SER A 71 20.26 -20.13 7.06
N ALA A 72 20.91 -19.48 6.11
CA ALA A 72 21.44 -20.04 4.88
C ALA A 72 22.51 -21.11 5.16
N ALA A 73 23.46 -20.92 6.09
CA ALA A 73 24.38 -22.01 6.46
C ALA A 73 23.65 -23.19 7.11
N ARG A 74 22.60 -22.95 7.92
CA ARG A 74 21.76 -24.01 8.48
C ARG A 74 20.98 -24.72 7.37
N ALA A 75 20.36 -23.99 6.45
CA ALA A 75 19.64 -24.52 5.32
C ALA A 75 20.56 -25.33 4.39
N ARG A 76 21.73 -24.80 4.03
CA ARG A 76 22.80 -25.52 3.30
C ARG A 76 23.28 -26.76 4.05
N SER A 77 23.45 -26.68 5.37
CA SER A 77 23.85 -27.84 6.17
C SER A 77 22.78 -28.93 6.18
N LEU A 78 21.50 -28.56 6.12
CA LEU A 78 20.38 -29.51 6.02
C LEU A 78 20.28 -30.08 4.61
N ALA A 79 20.44 -29.26 3.57
CA ALA A 79 20.47 -29.72 2.17
C ALA A 79 21.67 -30.62 1.85
N ALA A 80 22.80 -30.45 2.56
CA ALA A 80 23.98 -31.30 2.40
C ALA A 80 23.92 -32.62 3.19
N ASP A 81 22.91 -32.81 4.03
CA ASP A 81 22.69 -34.03 4.81
C ASP A 81 21.65 -34.92 4.13
N ASP A 82 22.11 -35.99 3.46
CA ASP A 82 21.26 -36.96 2.75
C ASP A 82 20.22 -37.66 3.68
N ASP A 83 20.37 -37.54 5.01
CA ASP A 83 19.45 -38.10 6.03
C ASP A 83 18.51 -37.03 6.64
N ALA A 84 18.59 -35.75 6.23
CA ALA A 84 17.69 -34.71 6.72
C ALA A 84 16.25 -34.93 6.21
N GLY A 85 15.27 -34.86 7.11
CA GLY A 85 13.85 -34.92 6.73
C GLY A 85 13.37 -33.60 6.09
N GLU A 86 12.22 -33.63 5.43
CA GLU A 86 11.55 -32.45 4.87
C GLU A 86 11.30 -31.38 5.97
N GLY A 87 11.52 -30.12 5.60
CA GLY A 87 11.15 -28.95 6.40
C GLY A 87 9.66 -28.64 6.25
N ARG A 88 9.15 -27.70 7.04
CA ARG A 88 7.74 -27.29 6.96
C ARG A 88 7.53 -25.86 7.41
N ILE A 89 6.64 -25.14 6.72
CA ILE A 89 6.01 -23.92 7.21
C ILE A 89 4.87 -24.34 8.12
N VAL A 90 4.85 -23.81 9.34
CA VAL A 90 3.83 -24.13 10.34
C VAL A 90 3.23 -22.87 10.95
N LEU A 91 1.94 -22.91 11.25
CA LEU A 91 1.27 -21.89 12.05
C LEU A 91 1.34 -22.29 13.52
N VAL A 92 2.00 -21.44 14.32
CA VAL A 92 2.04 -21.55 15.78
C VAL A 92 1.12 -20.49 16.36
N ARG A 93 0.30 -20.89 17.33
CA ARG A 93 -0.55 -19.97 18.10
C ARG A 93 -0.42 -20.36 19.55
N ASP A 94 -0.17 -19.39 20.42
CA ASP A 94 -0.20 -19.54 21.87
C ASP A 94 -0.94 -18.34 22.45
N GLU A 95 -2.15 -18.55 22.94
CA GLU A 95 -2.97 -17.45 23.46
C GLU A 95 -2.44 -16.87 24.79
N SER A 96 -1.46 -17.52 25.41
CA SER A 96 -0.83 -17.05 26.66
C SER A 96 0.33 -16.08 26.45
N LYS A 97 0.79 -15.91 25.21
CA LYS A 97 1.94 -15.07 24.83
C LYS A 97 1.53 -13.99 23.85
N THR A 98 2.29 -12.90 23.78
CA THR A 98 2.20 -11.97 22.65
C THR A 98 2.81 -12.58 21.39
N THR A 99 2.51 -11.99 20.22
CA THR A 99 3.11 -12.43 18.94
C THR A 99 4.63 -12.33 19.00
N GLU A 100 5.16 -11.28 19.61
CA GLU A 100 6.59 -11.02 19.76
C GLU A 100 7.27 -12.02 20.70
N GLU A 101 6.68 -12.29 21.87
CA GLU A 101 7.19 -13.31 22.80
C GLU A 101 7.25 -14.69 22.14
N LEU A 102 6.22 -15.02 21.34
CA LEU A 102 6.16 -16.27 20.61
C LEU A 102 7.22 -16.32 19.50
N ILE A 103 7.40 -15.25 18.71
CA ILE A 103 8.44 -15.17 17.68
C ILE A 103 9.83 -15.26 18.30
N ALA A 104 10.12 -14.53 19.37
CA ALA A 104 11.42 -14.55 20.04
C ALA A 104 11.77 -15.96 20.54
N GLU A 105 10.81 -16.66 21.16
CA GLU A 105 11.02 -18.05 21.58
C GLU A 105 11.20 -19.02 20.40
N LEU A 106 10.44 -18.85 19.32
CA LEU A 106 10.60 -19.65 18.10
C LEU A 106 11.96 -19.40 17.45
N SER A 107 12.38 -18.15 17.29
CA SER A 107 13.68 -17.78 16.72
C SER A 107 14.86 -18.27 17.56
N ALA A 108 14.68 -18.39 18.87
CA ALA A 108 15.68 -18.99 19.76
C ALA A 108 15.73 -20.53 19.68
N ASP A 109 14.70 -21.19 19.14
CA ASP A 109 14.68 -22.64 18.98
C ASP A 109 15.59 -23.05 17.81
N PRO A 110 16.60 -23.92 18.04
CA PRO A 110 17.53 -24.32 16.98
C PRO A 110 16.88 -25.14 15.85
N ARG A 111 15.61 -25.56 15.99
CA ARG A 111 14.82 -26.23 14.96
C ARG A 111 14.16 -25.24 13.99
N VAL A 112 14.12 -23.95 14.30
CA VAL A 112 13.47 -22.91 13.51
C VAL A 112 14.53 -22.13 12.71
N ILE A 113 14.23 -21.89 11.43
CA ILE A 113 15.10 -21.13 10.52
C ILE A 113 14.65 -19.66 10.48
N VAL A 114 13.34 -19.42 10.40
CA VAL A 114 12.70 -18.09 10.41
C VAL A 114 11.34 -18.20 11.09
N ALA A 115 10.91 -17.12 11.74
CA ALA A 115 9.57 -16.97 12.32
C ALA A 115 9.06 -15.55 12.06
N GLU A 116 7.86 -15.44 11.49
CA GLU A 116 7.20 -14.16 11.15
C GLU A 116 5.77 -14.12 11.72
N PRO A 117 5.17 -12.93 11.91
CA PRO A 117 3.75 -12.80 12.20
C PRO A 117 2.86 -13.43 11.12
N ASN A 118 1.67 -13.89 11.51
CA ASN A 118 0.63 -14.25 10.55
C ASN A 118 -0.10 -12.98 10.09
N TYR A 119 0.52 -12.24 9.15
CA TYR A 119 0.03 -10.97 8.62
C TYR A 119 -1.42 -11.02 8.14
N ALA A 120 -2.11 -9.89 8.21
CA ALA A 120 -3.44 -9.67 7.66
C ALA A 120 -3.40 -8.56 6.60
N THR A 121 -3.82 -8.83 5.36
CA THR A 121 -3.96 -7.88 4.25
C THR A 121 -5.43 -7.61 3.93
N VAL A 122 -5.79 -6.59 3.17
CA VAL A 122 -7.13 -6.47 2.57
C VAL A 122 -6.94 -6.53 1.07
N ILE A 123 -7.60 -7.48 0.41
CA ILE A 123 -7.70 -7.51 -1.05
C ILE A 123 -8.80 -6.52 -1.39
N ASP A 124 -8.42 -5.28 -1.73
CA ASP A 124 -9.34 -4.20 -2.11
C ASP A 124 -9.09 -3.83 -3.58
N ASP A 125 -10.17 -3.68 -4.35
CA ASP A 125 -10.19 -3.26 -5.75
C ASP A 125 -10.27 -1.73 -5.91
N GLY A 126 -10.29 -0.99 -4.80
CA GLY A 126 -10.33 0.46 -4.77
C GLY A 126 -9.10 1.15 -5.38
N VAL A 127 -9.13 1.36 -6.70
CA VAL A 127 -8.55 2.58 -7.32
C VAL A 127 -9.51 3.75 -7.10
N GLY A 128 -9.87 3.98 -5.84
CA GLY A 128 -10.50 5.20 -5.39
C GLY A 128 -9.42 6.23 -5.12
N LEU A 129 -8.80 6.79 -6.17
CA LEU A 129 -8.03 8.02 -6.00
C LEU A 129 -9.05 9.09 -5.57
N GLY A 130 -9.12 9.36 -4.26
CA GLY A 130 -10.09 10.24 -3.64
C GLY A 130 -10.29 11.54 -4.40
N ALA A 131 -11.55 11.92 -4.57
CA ALA A 131 -11.98 13.22 -5.07
C ALA A 131 -11.70 14.34 -4.05
N GLU A 132 -10.50 14.38 -3.46
CA GLU A 132 -10.05 15.49 -2.62
C GLU A 132 -9.08 16.33 -3.44
N GLY A 133 -9.56 17.48 -3.92
CA GLY A 133 -8.73 18.47 -4.62
C GLY A 133 -9.48 19.48 -5.48
N ALA A 134 -10.68 19.17 -5.99
CA ALA A 134 -11.50 20.17 -6.68
C ALA A 134 -12.24 21.04 -5.64
N GLY A 135 -11.70 22.25 -5.42
CA GLY A 135 -12.11 23.17 -4.36
C GLY A 135 -13.63 23.30 -4.16
N SER A 136 -14.04 23.20 -2.90
CA SER A 136 -15.35 23.59 -2.40
C SER A 136 -15.56 25.11 -2.58
N GLY A 137 -15.97 25.52 -3.78
CA GLY A 137 -16.58 26.82 -4.00
C GLY A 137 -18.10 26.64 -4.01
N ASP A 138 -18.77 27.23 -3.01
CA ASP A 138 -20.24 27.34 -2.85
C ASP A 138 -21.06 27.02 -4.11
N LEU A 139 -21.54 25.78 -4.24
CA LEU A 139 -22.62 25.42 -5.17
C LEU A 139 -23.98 25.59 -4.47
N PRO A 140 -25.01 26.13 -5.15
CA PRO A 140 -26.25 26.52 -4.51
C PRO A 140 -27.11 25.32 -4.08
N ASP A 141 -27.59 25.41 -2.84
CA ASP A 141 -28.63 24.62 -2.18
C ASP A 141 -29.74 24.08 -3.12
N SER A 142 -29.75 22.76 -3.34
CA SER A 142 -30.90 22.02 -3.90
C SER A 142 -31.45 21.03 -2.87
N SER A 143 -31.97 21.57 -1.77
CA SER A 143 -32.82 20.83 -0.84
C SER A 143 -34.20 20.52 -1.44
N ALA A 144 -34.43 19.27 -1.83
CA ALA A 144 -35.77 18.74 -2.10
C ALA A 144 -35.93 17.28 -1.61
N SER A 145 -36.41 17.17 -0.37
CA SER A 145 -37.14 16.04 0.23
C SER A 145 -36.62 14.60 -0.01
N GLN A 146 -35.73 14.15 0.87
CA GLN A 146 -35.68 12.74 1.27
C GLN A 146 -36.91 12.44 2.14
N ASP A 147 -37.99 11.99 1.50
CA ASP A 147 -39.03 11.21 2.18
C ASP A 147 -38.70 9.74 1.96
N GLY A 148 -38.61 8.98 3.06
CA GLY A 148 -38.08 7.62 3.07
C GLY A 148 -38.82 6.67 2.14
N SER A 149 -38.22 6.34 1.01
CA SER A 149 -38.30 5.02 0.41
C SER A 149 -36.91 4.41 0.45
N SER A 150 -36.75 3.37 1.26
CA SER A 150 -35.75 2.35 1.01
C SER A 150 -35.87 1.96 -0.47
N VAL A 151 -34.87 2.33 -1.27
CA VAL A 151 -34.62 1.56 -2.49
C VAL A 151 -34.12 0.23 -1.96
N ASP A 152 -35.06 -0.69 -1.78
CA ASP A 152 -34.76 -2.10 -1.75
C ASP A 152 -33.84 -2.32 -2.96
N GLY A 153 -32.55 -2.55 -2.71
CA GLY A 153 -31.64 -3.03 -3.74
C GLY A 153 -32.35 -4.18 -4.42
N ALA A 154 -32.71 -3.96 -5.69
CA ALA A 154 -33.60 -4.83 -6.41
C ALA A 154 -32.96 -6.22 -6.48
N SER A 155 -33.33 -7.06 -5.51
CA SER A 155 -33.23 -8.51 -5.57
C SER A 155 -34.32 -9.08 -6.47
N ASP A 156 -34.61 -8.38 -7.56
CA ASP A 156 -35.37 -8.95 -8.66
C ASP A 156 -34.41 -9.86 -9.42
N SER A 157 -34.64 -11.15 -9.21
CA SER A 157 -34.03 -12.29 -9.87
C SER A 157 -34.33 -12.36 -11.38
N ASP A 158 -34.38 -11.23 -12.07
CA ASP A 158 -34.58 -11.12 -13.51
C ASP A 158 -33.24 -11.02 -14.27
N ALA A 159 -32.22 -11.74 -13.79
CA ALA A 159 -31.21 -12.29 -14.68
C ALA A 159 -31.89 -13.36 -15.56
N SER A 160 -32.78 -12.93 -16.46
CA SER A 160 -33.35 -13.77 -17.49
C SER A 160 -32.20 -14.25 -18.37
N ALA A 161 -32.20 -15.55 -18.68
CA ALA A 161 -31.26 -16.21 -19.58
C ALA A 161 -30.80 -15.26 -20.69
N ALA A 162 -29.49 -14.96 -20.68
CA ALA A 162 -28.85 -14.03 -21.60
C ALA A 162 -29.37 -14.24 -23.03
N GLY A 163 -29.58 -13.13 -23.74
CA GLY A 163 -29.61 -13.17 -25.20
C GLY A 163 -28.33 -13.80 -25.76
N GLU A 164 -28.21 -13.82 -27.08
CA GLU A 164 -26.94 -14.18 -27.70
C GLU A 164 -25.90 -13.13 -27.26
N ILE A 165 -24.90 -13.55 -26.47
CA ILE A 165 -23.86 -12.63 -25.97
C ILE A 165 -23.03 -12.19 -27.18
N PRO A 166 -22.93 -10.89 -27.47
CA PRO A 166 -22.16 -10.39 -28.61
C PRO A 166 -20.66 -10.56 -28.38
N ASP A 167 -19.90 -10.71 -29.46
CA ASP A 167 -18.43 -10.70 -29.43
C ASP A 167 -17.93 -9.30 -29.06
N MET A 168 -17.08 -9.22 -28.02
CA MET A 168 -16.51 -7.99 -27.48
C MET A 168 -15.00 -7.90 -27.69
N THR A 169 -14.40 -8.81 -28.45
CA THR A 169 -12.94 -8.86 -28.64
C THR A 169 -12.38 -7.60 -29.32
N GLU A 170 -13.19 -6.83 -30.05
CA GLU A 170 -12.79 -5.53 -30.61
C GLU A 170 -12.46 -4.47 -29.53
N PHE A 171 -12.93 -4.66 -28.29
CA PHE A 171 -12.67 -3.78 -27.15
C PHE A 171 -11.53 -4.26 -26.23
N GLN A 172 -10.87 -5.39 -26.55
CA GLN A 172 -9.78 -5.95 -25.76
C GLN A 172 -8.40 -5.55 -26.31
N TRP A 173 -8.06 -4.28 -26.16
CA TRP A 173 -6.80 -3.71 -26.67
C TRP A 173 -5.55 -4.45 -26.16
N ALA A 174 -5.58 -5.04 -24.96
CA ALA A 174 -4.46 -5.74 -24.34
C ALA A 174 -3.83 -6.85 -25.20
N TYR A 175 -4.62 -7.43 -26.12
CA TYR A 175 -4.20 -8.51 -27.01
C TYR A 175 -4.18 -8.12 -28.49
N ASN A 176 -4.81 -7.00 -28.83
CA ASN A 176 -4.87 -6.47 -30.18
C ASN A 176 -5.10 -4.95 -30.15
N ASN A 177 -4.02 -4.19 -30.00
CA ASN A 177 -4.09 -2.73 -29.96
C ASN A 177 -3.89 -2.16 -31.37
N LEU A 178 -5.01 -1.80 -32.01
CA LEU A 178 -5.01 -1.19 -33.34
C LEU A 178 -4.78 0.34 -33.31
N GLY A 179 -4.45 0.90 -32.14
CA GLY A 179 -4.27 2.34 -31.92
C GLY A 179 -5.58 3.12 -31.81
N THR A 180 -6.72 2.45 -31.72
CA THR A 180 -8.03 3.10 -31.50
C THR A 180 -8.13 3.61 -30.08
N PHE A 181 -7.79 2.76 -29.09
CA PHE A 181 -7.89 3.08 -27.67
C PHE A 181 -6.88 4.14 -27.21
N GLY A 182 -5.65 4.16 -27.74
CA GLY A 182 -4.60 5.13 -27.39
C GLY A 182 -4.37 6.26 -28.39
N GLY A 183 -5.14 6.36 -29.48
CA GLY A 183 -5.00 7.40 -30.51
C GLY A 183 -3.86 7.18 -31.52
N GLU A 184 -3.65 8.13 -32.45
CA GLU A 184 -2.66 8.00 -33.54
C GLU A 184 -1.25 7.66 -33.04
N GLY A 185 -0.70 6.51 -33.47
CA GLY A 185 0.68 6.10 -33.15
C GLY A 185 0.82 5.11 -31.99
N SER A 186 -0.27 4.77 -31.30
CA SER A 186 -0.31 3.82 -30.17
C SER A 186 -0.52 2.35 -30.56
N ALA A 187 -0.58 2.04 -31.87
CA ALA A 187 -0.79 0.68 -32.32
C ALA A 187 0.38 -0.25 -31.94
N GLY A 188 0.04 -1.46 -31.48
CA GLY A 188 1.00 -2.51 -31.13
C GLY A 188 1.56 -2.44 -29.71
N PHE A 189 1.14 -1.48 -28.86
CA PHE A 189 1.35 -1.58 -27.41
C PHE A 189 0.37 -2.59 -26.83
N ASP A 190 0.65 -3.87 -27.03
CA ASP A 190 -0.11 -5.03 -26.55
C ASP A 190 0.83 -6.22 -26.30
N MET A 191 0.28 -7.34 -25.87
CA MET A 191 1.04 -8.54 -25.49
C MET A 191 1.50 -9.41 -26.68
N GLY A 192 1.23 -8.98 -27.92
CA GLY A 192 1.59 -9.63 -29.18
C GLY A 192 1.36 -11.15 -29.24
N TYR A 193 0.26 -11.54 -29.88
CA TYR A 193 -0.02 -12.93 -30.17
C TYR A 193 -0.75 -13.05 -31.52
N ASP A 194 0.02 -13.29 -32.60
CA ASP A 194 -0.43 -13.39 -34.00
C ASP A 194 -1.58 -14.40 -34.25
N GLY A 195 -1.82 -15.31 -33.31
CA GLY A 195 -2.90 -16.31 -33.35
C GLY A 195 -4.01 -16.11 -32.31
N TRP A 196 -4.01 -14.99 -31.57
CA TRP A 196 -5.01 -14.73 -30.55
C TRP A 196 -6.42 -14.67 -31.15
N ASN A 197 -7.35 -15.36 -30.49
CA ASN A 197 -8.75 -15.50 -30.88
C ASN A 197 -8.99 -16.19 -32.26
N ASP A 198 -8.04 -16.99 -32.75
CA ASP A 198 -8.32 -17.99 -33.81
C ASP A 198 -8.65 -19.34 -33.16
N ALA A 199 -9.87 -19.85 -33.37
CA ALA A 199 -10.44 -21.01 -32.68
C ALA A 199 -9.72 -22.37 -32.91
N GLN A 200 -8.52 -22.38 -33.49
CA GLN A 200 -7.66 -23.55 -33.67
C GLN A 200 -6.59 -23.62 -32.57
N GLY A 201 -7.01 -23.97 -31.35
CA GLY A 201 -6.09 -24.19 -30.21
C GLY A 201 -5.31 -25.51 -30.29
N SER A 202 -4.28 -25.63 -29.43
CA SER A 202 -3.54 -26.86 -29.18
C SER A 202 -4.41 -27.87 -28.36
N ASP A 203 -4.00 -29.14 -28.31
CA ASP A 203 -4.68 -30.18 -27.52
C ASP A 203 -4.07 -30.34 -26.09
N ASP A 204 -3.12 -29.49 -25.68
CA ASP A 204 -2.37 -29.65 -24.43
C ASP A 204 -3.02 -28.86 -23.27
N ASP A 205 -3.43 -29.57 -22.22
CA ASP A 205 -4.10 -28.99 -21.06
C ASP A 205 -3.10 -28.29 -20.11
N VAL A 206 -3.31 -26.98 -19.86
CA VAL A 206 -2.58 -26.21 -18.84
C VAL A 206 -3.55 -25.75 -17.76
N VAL A 207 -3.18 -25.86 -16.49
CA VAL A 207 -3.98 -25.29 -15.39
C VAL A 207 -3.29 -24.03 -14.85
N VAL A 208 -4.07 -22.96 -14.72
CA VAL A 208 -3.68 -21.70 -14.06
C VAL A 208 -4.46 -21.56 -12.77
N ALA A 209 -3.76 -21.47 -11.65
CA ALA A 209 -4.35 -21.19 -10.35
C ALA A 209 -4.54 -19.68 -10.17
N VAL A 210 -5.77 -19.24 -9.94
CA VAL A 210 -6.11 -17.85 -9.61
C VAL A 210 -6.22 -17.74 -8.09
N VAL A 211 -5.18 -17.19 -7.46
CA VAL A 211 -5.09 -17.00 -6.00
C VAL A 211 -5.66 -15.63 -5.66
N ASP A 212 -6.95 -15.56 -5.36
CA ASP A 212 -7.69 -14.29 -5.32
C ASP A 212 -8.99 -14.38 -4.48
N THR A 213 -9.98 -13.52 -4.76
CA THR A 213 -11.31 -13.49 -4.15
C THR A 213 -12.23 -14.63 -4.64
N GLY A 214 -11.72 -15.55 -5.47
CA GLY A 214 -12.47 -16.65 -6.07
C GLY A 214 -13.05 -16.33 -7.45
N VAL A 215 -13.60 -17.33 -8.13
CA VAL A 215 -13.97 -17.25 -9.56
C VAL A 215 -15.39 -17.78 -9.78
N ASP A 216 -16.34 -16.93 -10.21
CA ASP A 216 -17.70 -17.36 -10.50
C ASP A 216 -17.74 -18.32 -11.70
N ALA A 217 -17.86 -19.62 -11.41
CA ALA A 217 -17.94 -20.67 -12.40
C ALA A 217 -19.20 -20.62 -13.28
N SER A 218 -20.19 -19.78 -12.94
CA SER A 218 -21.41 -19.61 -13.73
C SER A 218 -21.29 -18.56 -14.83
N ASN A 219 -20.20 -17.79 -14.88
CA ASN A 219 -19.97 -16.87 -15.99
C ASN A 219 -19.87 -17.64 -17.32
N PRO A 220 -20.59 -17.22 -18.38
CA PRO A 220 -20.68 -17.96 -19.64
C PRO A 220 -19.34 -18.17 -20.35
N ASP A 221 -18.38 -17.26 -20.23
CA ASP A 221 -17.06 -17.40 -20.86
C ASP A 221 -16.05 -18.17 -20.00
N LEU A 222 -16.38 -18.45 -18.74
CA LEU A 222 -15.55 -19.22 -17.81
C LEU A 222 -16.09 -20.62 -17.52
N ALA A 223 -17.39 -20.89 -17.73
CA ALA A 223 -18.03 -22.13 -17.32
C ALA A 223 -17.33 -23.39 -17.85
N ASP A 224 -16.89 -23.37 -19.12
CA ASP A 224 -16.16 -24.47 -19.75
C ASP A 224 -14.63 -24.40 -19.55
N LYS A 225 -14.16 -23.39 -18.81
CA LYS A 225 -12.74 -23.14 -18.49
C LYS A 225 -12.39 -23.52 -17.06
N MET A 226 -13.37 -23.69 -16.18
CA MET A 226 -13.10 -24.04 -14.80
C MET A 226 -12.46 -25.43 -14.70
N PHE A 227 -11.35 -25.51 -13.97
CA PHE A 227 -10.72 -26.77 -13.57
C PHE A 227 -11.75 -27.67 -12.88
N ASN A 228 -11.64 -28.99 -13.08
CA ASN A 228 -12.51 -29.96 -12.43
C ASN A 228 -11.71 -31.06 -11.73
N ALA A 229 -11.68 -31.02 -10.40
CA ALA A 229 -10.97 -31.99 -9.57
C ALA A 229 -11.45 -33.45 -9.77
N SER A 230 -12.69 -33.66 -10.25
CA SER A 230 -13.20 -35.02 -10.51
C SER A 230 -12.50 -35.72 -11.68
N GLU A 231 -11.80 -34.97 -12.54
CA GLU A 231 -10.93 -35.51 -13.58
C GLU A 231 -9.64 -36.12 -13.00
N TYR A 232 -9.31 -35.77 -11.76
CA TYR A 232 -8.15 -36.24 -11.00
C TYR A 232 -8.59 -36.88 -9.66
N PRO A 233 -9.21 -38.08 -9.66
CA PRO A 233 -9.81 -38.65 -8.45
C PRO A 233 -8.85 -38.88 -7.28
N GLU A 234 -7.57 -39.15 -7.57
CA GLU A 234 -6.54 -39.31 -6.54
C GLU A 234 -6.20 -37.97 -5.88
N PHE A 235 -6.09 -36.90 -6.68
CA PHE A 235 -5.94 -35.54 -6.19
C PHE A 235 -7.16 -35.11 -5.38
N GLN A 236 -8.38 -35.28 -5.91
CA GLN A 236 -9.61 -34.91 -5.20
C GLN A 236 -9.67 -35.56 -3.80
N ALA A 237 -9.37 -36.85 -3.72
CA ALA A 237 -9.33 -37.56 -2.44
C ALA A 237 -8.20 -37.06 -1.51
N ALA A 238 -7.06 -36.62 -2.05
CA ALA A 238 -5.97 -36.03 -1.28
C ALA A 238 -6.34 -34.63 -0.76
N ALA A 239 -6.92 -33.78 -1.62
CA ALA A 239 -7.42 -32.45 -1.30
C ALA A 239 -8.49 -32.49 -0.19
N GLU A 240 -9.47 -33.40 -0.28
CA GLU A 240 -10.48 -33.59 0.77
C GLU A 240 -9.86 -33.99 2.12
N ARG A 241 -8.83 -34.85 2.11
CA ARG A 241 -8.09 -35.22 3.32
C ARG A 241 -7.33 -34.03 3.88
N PHE A 242 -6.65 -33.28 3.02
CA PHE A 242 -5.90 -32.08 3.39
C PHE A 242 -6.84 -31.05 4.05
N ALA A 243 -7.96 -30.71 3.40
CA ALA A 243 -8.99 -29.85 3.93
C ALA A 243 -9.51 -30.33 5.30
N SER A 244 -9.79 -31.63 5.44
CA SER A 244 -10.25 -32.20 6.71
C SER A 244 -9.22 -32.14 7.84
N SER A 245 -7.92 -32.07 7.50
CA SER A 245 -6.81 -31.96 8.45
C SER A 245 -6.38 -30.52 8.75
N SER A 246 -6.87 -29.54 7.99
CA SER A 246 -6.52 -28.11 8.08
C SER A 246 -7.03 -27.37 9.33
N GLY A 247 -7.67 -28.08 10.27
CA GLY A 247 -8.33 -27.44 11.42
C GLY A 247 -9.54 -26.57 11.04
N GLY A 248 -10.07 -26.71 9.81
CA GLY A 248 -11.18 -25.91 9.29
C GLY A 248 -10.76 -24.58 8.67
N MET A 249 -9.45 -24.38 8.43
CA MET A 249 -8.92 -23.19 7.75
C MET A 249 -9.05 -23.28 6.23
N LEU A 250 -9.08 -24.50 5.68
CA LEU A 250 -9.24 -24.78 4.26
C LEU A 250 -10.48 -25.62 3.99
N GLY A 251 -11.26 -25.22 3.00
CA GLY A 251 -12.27 -26.05 2.35
C GLY A 251 -11.96 -26.23 0.86
N VAL A 252 -12.64 -27.19 0.24
CA VAL A 252 -12.47 -27.53 -1.18
C VAL A 252 -13.82 -27.74 -1.84
N ASP A 253 -13.91 -27.42 -3.12
CA ASP A 253 -15.00 -27.82 -4.01
C ASP A 253 -14.42 -28.40 -5.31
N GLU A 254 -15.25 -28.62 -6.34
CA GLU A 254 -14.79 -29.25 -7.58
C GLU A 254 -13.86 -28.37 -8.41
N HIS A 255 -13.85 -27.04 -8.18
CA HIS A 255 -13.08 -26.07 -8.97
C HIS A 255 -11.82 -25.56 -8.26
N GLY A 256 -11.62 -25.90 -6.98
CA GLY A 256 -10.41 -25.57 -6.26
C GLY A 256 -10.58 -25.59 -4.74
N CYS A 257 -10.07 -24.55 -4.08
CA CYS A 257 -10.09 -24.43 -2.62
C CYS A 257 -10.40 -23.03 -2.13
N TYR A 258 -10.89 -22.93 -0.90
CA TYR A 258 -11.11 -21.67 -0.20
C TYR A 258 -10.49 -21.71 1.20
N ALA A 259 -9.59 -20.77 1.48
CA ALA A 259 -8.84 -20.64 2.73
C ALA A 259 -9.32 -19.46 3.57
N THR A 260 -10.64 -19.30 3.72
CA THR A 260 -11.29 -18.20 4.46
C THR A 260 -12.40 -18.68 5.38
N PRO A 261 -12.52 -18.13 6.61
CA PRO A 261 -13.55 -18.53 7.56
C PRO A 261 -14.95 -18.01 7.18
N TYR A 262 -15.04 -17.13 6.18
CA TYR A 262 -16.30 -16.48 5.77
C TYR A 262 -16.94 -17.07 4.52
N SER A 263 -16.28 -18.01 3.83
CA SER A 263 -16.82 -18.61 2.61
C SER A 263 -17.19 -20.07 2.77
N SER A 264 -18.01 -20.54 1.85
CA SER A 264 -18.38 -21.95 1.71
C SER A 264 -17.99 -22.58 0.38
N SER A 265 -17.48 -21.76 -0.54
CA SER A 265 -17.02 -22.16 -1.87
C SER A 265 -15.90 -21.21 -2.34
N CYS A 266 -15.15 -21.66 -3.36
CA CYS A 266 -14.23 -20.81 -4.11
C CYS A 266 -14.84 -20.29 -5.43
N SER A 267 -15.99 -20.83 -5.83
CA SER A 267 -16.55 -20.61 -7.17
C SER A 267 -18.04 -20.23 -7.22
N GLY A 268 -18.70 -20.12 -6.08
CA GLY A 268 -20.10 -19.70 -5.99
C GLY A 268 -20.27 -18.20 -5.75
N PHE A 269 -21.21 -17.56 -6.45
CA PHE A 269 -21.45 -16.11 -6.36
C PHE A 269 -21.57 -15.53 -4.94
N ALA A 270 -22.33 -16.19 -4.05
CA ALA A 270 -22.54 -15.67 -2.69
C ALA A 270 -21.24 -15.48 -1.93
N ASP A 271 -20.21 -16.22 -2.32
CA ASP A 271 -18.86 -16.08 -1.82
C ASP A 271 -18.06 -15.12 -2.74
N THR A 272 -18.12 -15.23 -4.08
CA THR A 272 -17.29 -14.46 -5.05
C THR A 272 -17.81 -13.07 -5.43
N SER A 273 -18.67 -12.45 -4.62
CA SER A 273 -19.35 -11.19 -4.96
C SER A 273 -18.45 -9.95 -5.06
N GLU A 274 -17.18 -10.04 -4.66
CA GLU A 274 -16.15 -9.01 -4.89
C GLU A 274 -15.73 -8.96 -6.38
N GLY A 275 -15.90 -10.05 -7.13
CA GLY A 275 -15.73 -10.11 -8.58
C GLY A 275 -14.30 -10.02 -9.13
N HIS A 276 -13.33 -9.54 -8.34
CA HIS A 276 -11.94 -9.34 -8.76
C HIS A 276 -11.26 -10.61 -9.33
N GLY A 277 -11.35 -11.76 -8.65
CA GLY A 277 -10.77 -13.01 -9.14
C GLY A 277 -11.45 -13.54 -10.40
N THR A 278 -12.75 -13.26 -10.56
CA THR A 278 -13.49 -13.60 -11.78
C THR A 278 -13.02 -12.76 -12.96
N HIS A 279 -12.66 -11.49 -12.73
CA HIS A 279 -12.08 -10.62 -13.74
C HIS A 279 -10.69 -11.09 -14.17
N CYS A 280 -9.83 -11.43 -13.20
CA CYS A 280 -8.52 -12.02 -13.46
C CYS A 280 -8.61 -13.31 -14.29
N ALA A 281 -9.56 -14.20 -13.94
CA ALA A 281 -9.78 -15.46 -14.66
C ALA A 281 -10.15 -15.24 -16.14
N GLY A 282 -10.99 -14.24 -16.44
CA GLY A 282 -11.37 -13.91 -17.81
C GLY A 282 -10.21 -13.39 -18.65
N ILE A 283 -9.34 -12.57 -18.07
CA ILE A 283 -8.12 -12.07 -18.73
C ILE A 283 -7.25 -13.27 -19.13
N ILE A 284 -7.09 -14.24 -18.23
CA ILE A 284 -6.24 -15.42 -18.47
C ILE A 284 -6.85 -16.34 -19.53
N ALA A 285 -8.12 -16.75 -19.38
CA ALA A 285 -8.63 -17.93 -20.09
C ALA A 285 -10.08 -17.85 -20.60
N ALA A 286 -10.73 -16.68 -20.65
CA ALA A 286 -12.08 -16.58 -21.23
C ALA A 286 -12.14 -17.22 -22.64
N ALA A 287 -13.23 -17.93 -22.92
CA ALA A 287 -13.33 -18.81 -24.07
C ALA A 287 -13.30 -18.07 -25.42
N TRP A 288 -12.45 -18.54 -26.35
CA TRP A 288 -12.47 -18.10 -27.74
C TRP A 288 -13.62 -18.77 -28.49
N ASN A 289 -14.84 -18.30 -28.24
CA ASN A 289 -16.09 -18.90 -28.73
C ASN A 289 -16.86 -17.96 -29.69
N GLY A 290 -16.34 -16.75 -29.95
CA GLY A 290 -17.00 -15.71 -30.76
C GLY A 290 -18.16 -15.01 -30.05
N ALA A 291 -18.16 -15.01 -28.72
CA ALA A 291 -19.10 -14.32 -27.85
C ALA A 291 -18.34 -13.77 -26.64
N GLY A 292 -18.83 -12.68 -26.06
CA GLY A 292 -18.24 -12.08 -24.88
C GLY A 292 -16.78 -11.68 -25.08
N VAL A 293 -15.92 -12.02 -24.11
CA VAL A 293 -14.49 -11.72 -24.16
C VAL A 293 -13.65 -12.97 -24.39
N SER A 294 -12.41 -12.79 -24.84
CA SER A 294 -11.43 -13.86 -25.00
C SER A 294 -10.22 -13.63 -24.09
N GLY A 295 -9.81 -14.66 -23.36
CA GLY A 295 -8.60 -14.62 -22.55
C GLY A 295 -7.34 -14.74 -23.40
N MET A 296 -6.17 -14.63 -22.80
CA MET A 296 -4.90 -14.83 -23.52
C MET A 296 -4.66 -16.29 -23.91
N ALA A 297 -5.07 -17.24 -23.06
CA ALA A 297 -4.76 -18.67 -23.20
C ALA A 297 -6.02 -19.51 -23.41
N GLN A 298 -6.25 -19.94 -24.65
CA GLN A 298 -7.44 -20.73 -25.00
C GLN A 298 -7.49 -22.11 -24.32
N ASN A 299 -6.36 -22.80 -24.13
CA ASN A 299 -6.37 -24.17 -23.59
C ASN A 299 -6.10 -24.20 -22.07
N ALA A 300 -6.04 -23.03 -21.43
CA ALA A 300 -5.91 -22.93 -19.99
C ALA A 300 -7.24 -23.26 -19.30
N GLN A 301 -7.16 -24.08 -18.26
CA GLN A 301 -8.20 -24.26 -17.25
C GLN A 301 -7.89 -23.39 -16.01
N ILE A 302 -8.93 -22.84 -15.39
CA ILE A 302 -8.83 -21.99 -14.19
C ILE A 302 -9.11 -22.80 -12.94
N MET A 303 -8.10 -22.95 -12.09
CA MET A 303 -8.24 -23.45 -10.72
C MET A 303 -8.48 -22.27 -9.78
N SER A 304 -9.62 -22.24 -9.10
CA SER A 304 -9.95 -21.15 -8.19
C SER A 304 -9.36 -21.39 -6.79
N VAL A 305 -8.43 -20.54 -6.38
CA VAL A 305 -7.80 -20.60 -5.06
C VAL A 305 -8.21 -19.35 -4.29
N ARG A 306 -9.35 -19.44 -3.60
CA ARG A 306 -9.86 -18.33 -2.83
C ARG A 306 -9.08 -18.18 -1.52
N VAL A 307 -8.46 -17.03 -1.29
CA VAL A 307 -7.67 -16.78 -0.08
C VAL A 307 -8.28 -15.69 0.81
N THR A 308 -7.75 -15.56 2.03
CA THR A 308 -8.03 -14.42 2.93
C THR A 308 -6.95 -13.38 2.84
N SER A 309 -7.22 -12.27 3.51
CA SER A 309 -6.29 -11.45 4.25
C SER A 309 -5.11 -12.13 4.95
N PHE A 310 -5.20 -13.38 5.43
CA PHE A 310 -4.17 -13.92 6.32
C PHE A 310 -3.10 -14.72 5.59
N LEU A 311 -1.82 -14.48 5.92
CA LEU A 311 -0.67 -15.18 5.35
C LEU A 311 -0.83 -16.71 5.41
N GLY A 312 -1.24 -17.26 6.55
CA GLY A 312 -1.41 -18.71 6.71
C GLY A 312 -2.47 -19.31 5.78
N GLY A 313 -3.50 -18.55 5.40
CA GLY A 313 -4.49 -18.97 4.40
C GLY A 313 -3.91 -18.98 2.98
N ILE A 314 -3.11 -17.96 2.64
CA ILE A 314 -2.38 -17.88 1.37
C ILE A 314 -1.43 -19.07 1.22
N ILE A 315 -0.63 -19.38 2.25
CA ILE A 315 0.30 -20.52 2.23
C ILE A 315 -0.45 -21.85 2.08
N GLN A 316 -1.65 -22.01 2.66
CA GLN A 316 -2.46 -23.20 2.42
C GLN A 316 -3.00 -23.27 0.98
N GLY A 317 -3.32 -22.14 0.36
CA GLY A 317 -3.64 -22.06 -1.05
C GLY A 317 -2.46 -22.51 -1.93
N PHE A 318 -1.25 -22.06 -1.62
CA PHE A 318 -0.02 -22.53 -2.28
C PHE A 318 0.21 -24.03 -2.07
N ASN A 319 0.01 -24.55 -0.86
CA ASN A 319 0.11 -25.99 -0.62
C ASN A 319 -0.96 -26.80 -1.39
N TYR A 320 -2.18 -26.27 -1.57
CA TYR A 320 -3.18 -26.92 -2.42
C TYR A 320 -2.71 -27.03 -3.88
N ILE A 321 -2.06 -25.98 -4.40
CA ILE A 321 -1.45 -25.97 -5.74
C ILE A 321 -0.32 -27.00 -5.83
N GLN A 322 0.59 -27.03 -4.84
CA GLN A 322 1.67 -28.00 -4.76
C GLN A 322 1.13 -29.44 -4.76
N LEU A 323 0.10 -29.69 -3.95
CA LEU A 323 -0.58 -30.97 -3.88
C LEU A 323 -1.21 -31.36 -5.22
N ALA A 324 -1.82 -30.41 -5.94
CA ALA A 324 -2.38 -30.67 -7.27
C ALA A 324 -1.31 -31.14 -8.25
N ALA A 325 -0.17 -30.42 -8.32
CA ALA A 325 0.95 -30.79 -9.17
C ALA A 325 1.54 -32.16 -8.81
N ALA A 326 1.70 -32.45 -7.51
CA ALA A 326 2.22 -33.74 -7.04
C ALA A 326 1.32 -34.93 -7.42
N TYR A 327 0.03 -34.69 -7.66
CA TYR A 327 -0.93 -35.68 -8.13
C TYR A 327 -1.18 -35.64 -9.65
N GLY A 328 -0.34 -34.92 -10.39
CA GLY A 328 -0.32 -34.92 -11.85
C GLY A 328 -1.28 -33.93 -12.52
N VAL A 329 -1.87 -33.00 -11.76
CA VAL A 329 -2.58 -31.85 -12.36
C VAL A 329 -1.52 -30.95 -13.03
N PRO A 330 -1.67 -30.55 -14.30
CA PRO A 330 -0.68 -29.76 -15.03
C PRO A 330 -0.75 -28.27 -14.65
N VAL A 331 -0.65 -27.95 -13.35
CA VAL A 331 -0.61 -26.57 -12.90
C VAL A 331 0.73 -25.96 -13.30
N LYS A 332 0.71 -24.88 -14.08
CA LYS A 332 1.92 -24.21 -14.59
C LYS A 332 2.08 -22.79 -14.08
N VAL A 333 1.00 -22.18 -13.63
CA VAL A 333 0.96 -20.76 -13.25
C VAL A 333 0.14 -20.57 -11.99
N ALA A 334 0.61 -19.73 -11.08
CA ALA A 334 -0.18 -19.16 -10.00
C ALA A 334 -0.25 -17.64 -10.19
N ASN A 335 -1.44 -17.12 -10.48
CA ASN A 335 -1.71 -15.69 -10.58
C ASN A 335 -2.05 -15.12 -9.20
N ASN A 336 -1.29 -14.10 -8.78
CA ASN A 336 -1.42 -13.44 -7.49
C ASN A 336 -1.65 -11.94 -7.71
N SER A 337 -2.89 -11.55 -7.98
CA SER A 337 -3.28 -10.14 -8.16
C SER A 337 -3.55 -9.45 -6.82
N TRP A 338 -2.61 -9.56 -5.88
CA TRP A 338 -2.67 -9.02 -4.53
C TRP A 338 -1.25 -8.75 -3.99
N THR A 339 -1.15 -7.94 -2.93
CA THR A 339 0.11 -7.63 -2.21
C THR A 339 -0.12 -7.62 -0.70
N LEU A 340 0.94 -7.71 0.12
CA LEU A 340 0.86 -7.60 1.59
C LEU A 340 1.31 -6.23 2.12
N GLY A 341 1.34 -5.19 1.28
CA GLY A 341 1.73 -3.84 1.68
C GLY A 341 3.24 -3.71 1.93
N VAL A 342 3.63 -2.79 2.82
CA VAL A 342 5.02 -2.31 2.98
C VAL A 342 5.98 -3.23 3.74
N ASP A 343 5.63 -4.51 3.87
CA ASP A 343 6.40 -5.50 4.60
C ASP A 343 6.95 -6.60 3.68
N GLN A 344 8.17 -7.02 4.01
CA GLN A 344 8.86 -8.11 3.36
C GLN A 344 8.57 -9.43 4.12
N SER A 345 7.95 -10.42 3.46
CA SER A 345 7.78 -11.76 4.02
C SER A 345 8.67 -12.76 3.30
N GLN A 346 9.66 -13.29 4.02
CA GLN A 346 10.53 -14.36 3.52
C GLN A 346 9.78 -15.69 3.44
N ILE A 347 8.71 -15.86 4.22
CA ILE A 347 7.84 -17.04 4.11
C ILE A 347 7.16 -17.11 2.74
N ILE A 348 6.74 -15.96 2.16
CA ILE A 348 6.20 -15.93 0.80
C ILE A 348 7.28 -16.30 -0.23
N ASN A 349 8.48 -15.73 -0.13
CA ASN A 349 9.60 -16.07 -1.01
C ASN A 349 9.92 -17.57 -0.96
N LEU A 350 9.98 -18.15 0.25
CA LEU A 350 10.20 -19.57 0.47
C LEU A 350 9.10 -20.43 -0.17
N ALA A 351 7.83 -20.05 0.00
CA ALA A 351 6.72 -20.80 -0.58
C ALA A 351 6.68 -20.73 -2.11
N VAL A 352 7.01 -19.57 -2.69
CA VAL A 352 7.16 -19.41 -4.15
C VAL A 352 8.34 -20.23 -4.68
N MET A 353 9.46 -20.24 -3.96
CA MET A 353 10.63 -21.07 -4.30
C MET A 353 10.26 -22.56 -4.31
N GLU A 354 9.57 -23.03 -3.27
CA GLU A 354 9.12 -24.41 -3.16
C GLU A 354 8.11 -24.80 -4.25
N LEU A 355 7.13 -23.93 -4.56
CA LEU A 355 6.21 -24.13 -5.67
C LEU A 355 6.95 -24.25 -7.01
N GLY A 356 7.91 -23.38 -7.26
CA GLY A 356 8.70 -23.41 -8.48
C GLY A 356 9.51 -24.69 -8.63
N GLN A 357 10.26 -25.05 -7.59
CA GLN A 357 11.13 -26.24 -7.61
C GLN A 357 10.37 -27.56 -7.64
N GLN A 358 9.35 -27.71 -6.78
CA GLN A 358 8.69 -29.01 -6.58
C GLN A 358 7.42 -29.18 -7.41
N ALA A 359 6.70 -28.10 -7.71
CA ALA A 359 5.47 -28.14 -8.49
C ALA A 359 5.64 -27.68 -9.94
N GLY A 360 6.78 -27.05 -10.29
CA GLY A 360 7.01 -26.55 -11.64
C GLY A 360 6.12 -25.36 -12.01
N VAL A 361 5.70 -24.58 -11.00
CA VAL A 361 4.77 -23.46 -11.14
C VAL A 361 5.51 -22.12 -11.19
N VAL A 362 5.15 -21.27 -12.15
CA VAL A 362 5.57 -19.87 -12.19
C VAL A 362 4.56 -19.02 -11.44
N CYS A 363 5.00 -18.19 -10.51
CA CYS A 363 4.13 -17.28 -9.76
C CYS A 363 4.21 -15.86 -10.34
N VAL A 364 3.06 -15.30 -10.71
CA VAL A 364 2.96 -13.95 -11.29
C VAL A 364 2.29 -13.01 -10.28
N PHE A 365 2.87 -11.84 -10.05
CA PHE A 365 2.40 -10.83 -9.10
C PHE A 365 2.25 -9.47 -9.79
N GLY A 366 1.19 -8.73 -9.47
CA GLY A 366 1.09 -7.30 -9.80
C GLY A 366 1.95 -6.46 -8.86
N SER A 367 2.50 -5.33 -9.33
CA SER A 367 3.37 -4.46 -8.53
C SER A 367 2.65 -3.58 -7.49
N ALA A 368 1.31 -3.54 -7.50
CA ALA A 368 0.41 -2.66 -6.73
C ALA A 368 0.14 -1.28 -7.38
N ASN A 369 -0.79 -0.51 -6.80
CA ASN A 369 -1.48 0.60 -7.45
C ASN A 369 -1.32 1.96 -6.73
N SER A 370 -0.16 2.21 -6.12
CA SER A 370 0.14 3.41 -5.32
C SER A 370 1.03 4.45 -6.02
N ALA A 371 1.37 4.23 -7.30
CA ALA A 371 2.31 5.06 -8.06
C ALA A 371 3.71 5.17 -7.45
N THR A 372 4.18 4.13 -6.75
CA THR A 372 5.44 4.16 -6.00
C THR A 372 6.57 3.36 -6.67
N ASP A 373 7.78 3.90 -6.61
CA ASP A 373 9.03 3.17 -6.79
C ASP A 373 9.30 2.20 -5.62
N MET A 374 9.22 0.90 -5.90
CA MET A 374 9.47 -0.20 -4.97
C MET A 374 10.97 -0.45 -4.71
N ASP A 375 11.88 0.17 -5.47
CA ASP A 375 13.31 0.18 -5.10
C ASP A 375 13.53 1.12 -3.90
N ALA A 376 12.73 2.19 -3.80
CA ALA A 376 12.74 3.16 -2.70
C ALA A 376 11.79 2.81 -1.53
N GLN A 377 10.83 1.89 -1.73
CA GLN A 377 9.87 1.46 -0.72
C GLN A 377 9.73 -0.07 -0.66
N SER A 378 9.97 -0.67 0.51
CA SER A 378 9.72 -2.10 0.73
C SER A 378 8.27 -2.45 0.44
N MET A 379 8.07 -3.48 -0.40
CA MET A 379 6.79 -4.10 -0.71
C MET A 379 7.00 -5.61 -0.91
N THR A 380 5.99 -6.44 -0.65
CA THR A 380 6.08 -7.90 -0.81
C THR A 380 6.57 -8.33 -2.19
N ALA A 381 6.10 -7.66 -3.25
CA ALA A 381 6.54 -7.95 -4.62
C ALA A 381 8.04 -7.72 -4.83
N GLY A 382 8.64 -6.75 -4.13
CA GLY A 382 10.07 -6.47 -4.22
C GLY A 382 10.96 -7.59 -3.65
N VAL A 383 10.48 -8.34 -2.65
CA VAL A 383 11.18 -9.54 -2.12
C VAL A 383 11.31 -10.64 -3.17
N LEU A 384 10.39 -10.68 -4.13
CA LEU A 384 10.33 -11.71 -5.16
C LEU A 384 11.15 -11.36 -6.41
N SER A 385 11.80 -10.19 -6.43
CA SER A 385 12.59 -9.71 -7.57
C SER A 385 13.76 -10.62 -7.98
N GLU A 386 14.34 -11.34 -7.02
CA GLU A 386 15.41 -12.31 -7.27
C GLU A 386 14.93 -13.77 -7.26
N ASN A 387 13.63 -14.01 -7.02
CA ASN A 387 13.09 -15.36 -7.06
C ASN A 387 12.98 -15.84 -8.52
N PRO A 388 13.66 -16.93 -8.91
CA PRO A 388 13.71 -17.38 -10.31
C PRO A 388 12.36 -17.89 -10.84
N TYR A 389 11.40 -18.15 -9.95
CA TYR A 389 10.07 -18.63 -10.29
C TYR A 389 8.99 -17.53 -10.22
N ALA A 390 9.38 -16.29 -9.90
CA ALA A 390 8.47 -15.16 -9.83
C ALA A 390 8.60 -14.22 -11.05
N VAL A 391 7.47 -13.63 -11.43
CA VAL A 391 7.39 -12.51 -12.38
C VAL A 391 6.54 -11.41 -11.75
N VAL A 392 7.08 -10.19 -11.66
CA VAL A 392 6.45 -9.03 -11.03
C VAL A 392 6.15 -8.01 -12.12
N VAL A 393 4.88 -7.61 -12.21
CA VAL A 393 4.32 -6.99 -13.41
C VAL A 393 3.80 -5.59 -13.10
N ASN A 394 4.29 -4.61 -13.86
CA ASN A 394 3.83 -3.24 -13.87
C ASN A 394 2.78 -3.03 -14.96
N SER A 395 2.06 -1.91 -14.89
CA SER A 395 0.94 -1.61 -15.79
C SER A 395 1.28 -0.51 -16.80
N ILE A 396 0.91 -0.72 -18.06
CA ILE A 396 0.81 0.34 -19.09
C ILE A 396 -0.64 0.57 -19.50
N ASP A 397 -0.89 1.76 -20.06
CA ASP A 397 -2.14 2.12 -20.69
C ASP A 397 -2.13 1.85 -22.22
N PRO A 398 -3.24 2.09 -22.94
CA PRO A 398 -3.31 1.83 -24.38
C PRO A 398 -2.38 2.69 -25.25
N SER A 399 -1.81 3.79 -24.75
CA SER A 399 -0.87 4.63 -25.50
C SER A 399 0.57 4.10 -25.44
N GLY A 400 0.86 3.20 -24.49
CA GLY A 400 2.20 2.75 -24.14
C GLY A 400 2.81 3.48 -22.94
N ASP A 401 2.08 4.43 -22.34
CA ASP A 401 2.55 5.12 -21.15
C ASP A 401 2.41 4.25 -19.90
N VAL A 402 3.29 4.45 -18.91
CA VAL A 402 3.15 3.79 -17.60
C VAL A 402 1.85 4.27 -16.96
N SER A 403 1.01 3.32 -16.53
CA SER A 403 -0.26 3.66 -15.91
C SER A 403 -0.05 4.49 -14.64
N VAL A 404 -0.81 5.57 -14.45
CA VAL A 404 -0.60 6.54 -13.36
C VAL A 404 -0.57 5.93 -11.96
N PHE A 405 -1.26 4.80 -11.77
CA PHE A 405 -1.33 4.10 -10.49
C PHE A 405 -0.22 3.06 -10.33
N SER A 406 0.46 2.65 -11.40
CA SER A 406 1.39 1.52 -11.36
C SER A 406 2.52 1.82 -10.40
N ASN A 407 2.71 0.94 -9.43
CA ASN A 407 4.02 0.82 -8.81
C ASN A 407 5.03 0.34 -9.86
N TYR A 408 6.29 0.67 -9.64
CA TYR A 408 7.39 0.35 -10.54
C TYR A 408 8.66 0.12 -9.72
N GLY A 409 9.73 -0.32 -10.38
CA GLY A 409 11.04 -0.46 -9.74
C GLY A 409 12.00 -1.06 -10.74
N GLN A 410 13.05 -0.31 -11.07
CA GLN A 410 14.07 -0.72 -12.04
C GLN A 410 14.70 -2.07 -11.65
N GLN A 411 14.79 -2.33 -10.34
CA GLN A 411 15.46 -3.49 -9.77
C GLN A 411 14.48 -4.48 -9.16
N SER A 412 13.36 -4.01 -8.61
CA SER A 412 12.39 -4.83 -7.88
C SER A 412 11.24 -5.38 -8.73
N THR A 413 11.09 -4.92 -9.97
CA THR A 413 10.03 -5.38 -10.89
C THR A 413 10.59 -5.93 -12.19
N HIS A 414 9.85 -6.81 -12.86
CA HIS A 414 10.39 -7.55 -14.00
C HIS A 414 9.98 -6.96 -15.35
N THR A 415 8.70 -6.66 -15.56
CA THR A 415 8.17 -6.33 -16.90
C THR A 415 6.91 -5.46 -16.85
N MET A 416 6.58 -4.85 -17.98
CA MET A 416 5.30 -4.18 -18.25
C MET A 416 4.26 -5.15 -18.84
N ALA A 417 2.97 -4.86 -18.62
CA ALA A 417 1.84 -5.44 -19.35
C ALA A 417 0.60 -4.51 -19.32
N PRO A 418 -0.40 -4.72 -20.20
CA PRO A 418 -1.64 -3.95 -20.21
C PRO A 418 -2.42 -4.04 -18.90
N GLY A 419 -2.72 -2.91 -18.27
CA GLY A 419 -3.48 -2.89 -17.01
C GLY A 419 -4.46 -1.74 -16.83
N THR A 420 -4.59 -0.84 -17.81
CA THR A 420 -5.61 0.24 -17.77
C THR A 420 -6.77 -0.03 -18.73
N SER A 421 -8.00 0.17 -18.24
CA SER A 421 -9.24 0.01 -19.02
C SER A 421 -9.34 -1.37 -19.68
N ILE A 422 -9.19 -2.43 -18.88
CA ILE A 422 -9.19 -3.83 -19.31
C ILE A 422 -10.59 -4.43 -19.17
N LEU A 423 -11.21 -4.75 -20.30
CA LEU A 423 -12.49 -5.46 -20.34
C LEU A 423 -12.30 -6.95 -20.03
N SER A 424 -13.04 -7.46 -19.04
CA SER A 424 -13.06 -8.88 -18.70
C SER A 424 -14.35 -9.29 -18.01
N THR A 425 -14.47 -10.58 -17.70
CA THR A 425 -15.61 -11.22 -17.02
C THR A 425 -15.82 -10.72 -15.60
N ILE A 426 -17.05 -10.72 -15.13
CA ILE A 426 -17.42 -10.53 -13.72
C ILE A 426 -18.47 -11.58 -13.32
N PRO A 427 -18.76 -11.76 -12.02
CA PRO A 427 -19.84 -12.64 -11.60
C PRO A 427 -21.18 -12.25 -12.22
N VAL A 428 -22.02 -13.23 -12.57
CA VAL A 428 -23.24 -13.02 -13.37
C VAL A 428 -24.21 -12.05 -12.70
N GLN A 429 -24.24 -12.02 -11.37
CA GLN A 429 -25.12 -11.17 -10.58
C GLN A 429 -24.62 -9.72 -10.46
N LEU A 430 -23.37 -9.45 -10.86
CA LEU A 430 -22.82 -8.09 -10.97
C LEU A 430 -22.96 -7.50 -12.39
N SER A 431 -23.70 -8.17 -13.28
CA SER A 431 -23.84 -7.79 -14.70
C SER A 431 -24.19 -6.32 -14.90
N GLN A 432 -23.66 -5.74 -15.98
CA GLN A 432 -23.60 -4.31 -16.24
C GLN A 432 -24.13 -3.96 -17.60
N TYR A 433 -24.60 -2.72 -17.75
CA TYR A 433 -25.03 -2.21 -19.03
C TYR A 433 -23.82 -1.68 -19.82
N LEU A 434 -23.59 -2.26 -21.00
CA LEU A 434 -22.55 -1.88 -21.94
C LEU A 434 -23.21 -1.47 -23.27
N GLY A 435 -23.45 -0.17 -23.44
CA GLY A 435 -24.18 0.35 -24.60
C GLY A 435 -23.51 0.05 -25.94
N GLU A 436 -22.18 -0.02 -25.98
CA GLU A 436 -21.38 -0.30 -27.17
C GLU A 436 -21.72 -1.65 -27.82
N VAL A 437 -22.05 -2.65 -26.99
CA VAL A 437 -22.34 -4.03 -27.41
C VAL A 437 -23.83 -4.38 -27.39
N ASP A 438 -24.69 -3.48 -26.89
CA ASP A 438 -26.15 -3.67 -26.93
C ASP A 438 -26.70 -3.36 -28.34
N ASP A 439 -26.81 -4.37 -29.19
CA ASP A 439 -27.44 -4.28 -30.51
C ASP A 439 -28.93 -3.90 -30.43
N ASP A 440 -29.56 -4.16 -29.28
CA ASP A 440 -30.96 -3.88 -28.98
C ASP A 440 -31.16 -2.55 -28.22
N ALA A 441 -30.12 -1.73 -28.09
CA ALA A 441 -30.21 -0.42 -27.47
C ALA A 441 -31.31 0.43 -28.12
N VAL A 442 -32.07 1.13 -27.29
CA VAL A 442 -33.08 2.09 -27.75
C VAL A 442 -32.42 3.23 -28.54
N LEU A 443 -31.28 3.68 -28.03
CA LEU A 443 -30.41 4.67 -28.64
C LEU A 443 -28.99 4.37 -28.21
N TYR A 444 -28.10 4.19 -29.18
CA TYR A 444 -26.66 4.22 -28.96
C TYR A 444 -26.10 5.27 -29.89
N GLU A 445 -25.61 6.37 -29.31
CA GLU A 445 -24.96 7.43 -30.07
C GLU A 445 -23.45 7.28 -29.89
N SER A 446 -22.72 7.08 -30.99
CA SER A 446 -21.25 7.16 -31.07
C SER A 446 -20.76 8.32 -31.95
N PHE A 447 -21.67 9.22 -32.34
CA PHE A 447 -21.39 10.39 -33.19
C PHE A 447 -20.78 10.06 -34.56
N ASP A 448 -20.97 8.83 -35.04
CA ASP A 448 -20.47 8.36 -36.32
C ASP A 448 -21.35 7.29 -36.99
N GLY A 449 -20.76 6.43 -37.82
CA GLY A 449 -21.45 5.37 -38.54
C GLY A 449 -21.97 4.22 -37.66
N LYS A 450 -21.49 4.07 -36.43
CA LYS A 450 -21.92 3.04 -35.47
C LYS A 450 -23.16 3.46 -34.68
N SER A 451 -23.56 4.74 -34.71
CA SER A 451 -24.75 5.22 -34.01
C SER A 451 -26.02 4.52 -34.50
N ARG A 452 -26.80 3.95 -33.59
CA ARG A 452 -28.03 3.18 -33.86
C ARG A 452 -29.18 3.62 -32.96
N THR A 453 -30.42 3.48 -33.44
CA THR A 453 -31.61 3.82 -32.66
C THR A 453 -32.85 3.05 -33.14
N LYS A 454 -33.75 2.75 -32.20
CA LYS A 454 -35.09 2.21 -32.48
C LYS A 454 -36.12 3.30 -32.82
N VAL A 455 -35.78 4.58 -32.64
CA VAL A 455 -36.66 5.74 -32.91
C VAL A 455 -36.18 6.47 -34.16
N ASP A 456 -37.04 6.56 -35.18
CA ASP A 456 -36.66 7.12 -36.49
C ASP A 456 -36.13 8.55 -36.38
N GLY A 457 -34.86 8.74 -36.73
CA GLY A 457 -34.18 10.02 -36.73
C GLY A 457 -33.70 10.53 -35.36
N ALA A 458 -33.84 9.75 -34.28
CA ALA A 458 -33.32 10.13 -32.97
C ALA A 458 -31.78 10.08 -32.95
N ARG A 459 -31.16 11.18 -32.52
CA ARG A 459 -29.70 11.35 -32.39
C ARG A 459 -29.40 12.30 -31.24
N LEU A 460 -28.36 12.04 -30.47
CA LEU A 460 -27.89 13.02 -29.50
C LEU A 460 -26.96 14.00 -30.22
N VAL A 461 -27.36 15.27 -30.25
CA VAL A 461 -26.60 16.35 -30.87
C VAL A 461 -26.37 17.40 -29.80
N PHE A 462 -25.11 17.69 -29.47
CA PHE A 462 -24.81 18.77 -28.53
C PHE A 462 -25.25 20.14 -29.09
N SER A 463 -25.69 21.03 -28.20
CA SER A 463 -26.11 22.38 -28.58
C SER A 463 -24.92 23.18 -29.14
N ASP A 464 -25.19 24.15 -30.03
CA ASP A 464 -24.14 25.02 -30.59
C ASP A 464 -23.35 25.77 -29.49
N GLU A 465 -23.95 25.95 -28.30
CA GLU A 465 -23.35 26.62 -27.15
C GLU A 465 -22.22 25.81 -26.50
N SER A 466 -22.23 24.47 -26.65
CA SER A 466 -21.18 23.58 -26.16
C SER A 466 -19.86 23.69 -26.95
N ALA A 467 -19.90 24.27 -28.16
CA ALA A 467 -18.80 24.29 -29.11
C ALA A 467 -18.18 22.91 -29.42
N ALA A 468 -18.96 21.83 -29.22
CA ALA A 468 -18.55 20.45 -29.47
C ALA A 468 -18.15 20.21 -30.94
N GLN A 469 -17.08 19.45 -31.16
CA GLN A 469 -16.56 19.16 -32.50
C GLN A 469 -16.19 17.69 -32.66
N GLU A 470 -16.61 17.09 -33.78
CA GLU A 470 -16.17 15.74 -34.17
C GLU A 470 -14.65 15.70 -34.39
N THR A 471 -14.00 14.66 -33.88
CA THR A 471 -12.56 14.41 -34.03
C THR A 471 -12.29 12.93 -34.26
N ASP A 472 -11.20 12.61 -34.96
CA ASP A 472 -10.70 11.25 -35.20
C ASP A 472 -9.39 10.96 -34.46
N VAL A 473 -8.95 11.87 -33.57
CA VAL A 473 -7.70 11.76 -32.78
C VAL A 473 -7.71 10.51 -31.90
N LYS A 474 -8.86 10.18 -31.31
CA LYS A 474 -9.05 9.03 -30.42
C LYS A 474 -10.52 8.59 -30.48
N ARG A 475 -10.77 7.28 -30.43
CA ARG A 475 -12.13 6.71 -30.46
C ARG A 475 -12.21 5.39 -29.70
N PHE A 476 -13.33 5.14 -29.07
CA PHE A 476 -13.60 3.92 -28.31
C PHE A 476 -14.37 2.91 -29.17
N ASP A 477 -15.49 3.32 -29.78
CA ASP A 477 -16.18 2.58 -30.85
C ASP A 477 -16.17 3.41 -32.15
N GLY A 478 -16.17 2.74 -33.30
CA GLY A 478 -16.35 3.39 -34.59
C GLY A 478 -15.12 4.12 -35.16
N GLU A 479 -15.35 5.29 -35.75
CA GLU A 479 -14.40 6.11 -36.50
C GLU A 479 -14.10 7.47 -35.83
N LYS A 480 -14.98 8.00 -34.96
CA LYS A 480 -14.85 9.35 -34.38
C LYS A 480 -15.34 9.45 -32.94
N SER A 481 -14.88 10.47 -32.23
CA SER A 481 -15.43 10.94 -30.96
C SER A 481 -15.81 12.42 -31.01
N MET A 482 -16.50 12.91 -29.98
CA MET A 482 -16.91 14.30 -29.81
C MET A 482 -15.99 15.02 -28.83
N ALA A 483 -15.25 16.02 -29.28
CA ALA A 483 -14.43 16.87 -28.42
C ALA A 483 -15.26 18.03 -27.82
N LEU A 484 -15.33 18.08 -26.49
CA LEU A 484 -15.93 19.16 -25.71
C LEU A 484 -14.82 20.09 -25.19
N PRO A 485 -14.70 21.34 -25.65
CA PRO A 485 -13.65 22.24 -25.20
C PRO A 485 -13.84 22.61 -23.72
N TYR A 486 -12.76 22.65 -22.96
CA TYR A 486 -12.74 23.09 -21.56
C TYR A 486 -11.74 24.23 -21.38
N ASP A 487 -12.20 25.31 -20.75
CA ASP A 487 -11.46 26.51 -20.36
C ASP A 487 -11.73 26.78 -18.86
N PRO A 488 -10.72 26.62 -17.99
CA PRO A 488 -10.88 26.78 -16.55
C PRO A 488 -11.15 28.23 -16.13
N VAL A 489 -10.86 29.22 -16.97
CA VAL A 489 -11.11 30.64 -16.68
C VAL A 489 -12.56 31.03 -16.94
N GLN A 490 -13.24 30.31 -17.85
CA GLN A 490 -14.63 30.59 -18.23
C GLN A 490 -15.66 29.72 -17.50
N SER A 491 -15.23 28.71 -16.74
CA SER A 491 -16.12 27.87 -15.92
C SER A 491 -16.54 28.60 -14.64
N ASP A 492 -17.80 29.03 -14.55
CA ASP A 492 -18.35 29.78 -13.39
C ASP A 492 -18.36 29.01 -12.04
N TYR A 493 -17.87 27.76 -12.00
CA TYR A 493 -17.73 26.92 -10.80
C TYR A 493 -16.59 25.88 -10.90
N GLY A 494 -15.63 26.08 -11.81
CA GLY A 494 -14.56 25.10 -12.07
C GLY A 494 -14.96 23.90 -12.96
N SER A 495 -16.25 23.74 -13.29
CA SER A 495 -16.77 22.78 -14.27
C SER A 495 -17.48 23.47 -15.43
N GLN A 496 -17.44 22.87 -16.62
CA GLN A 496 -18.21 23.31 -17.78
C GLN A 496 -19.38 22.36 -18.04
N GLN A 497 -20.42 22.88 -18.68
CA GLN A 497 -21.63 22.14 -18.98
C GLN A 497 -21.87 22.09 -20.49
N ALA A 498 -22.20 20.91 -21.02
CA ALA A 498 -22.66 20.72 -22.40
C ALA A 498 -23.99 19.98 -22.40
N GLU A 499 -25.00 20.53 -23.09
CA GLU A 499 -26.32 19.90 -23.20
C GLU A 499 -26.59 19.42 -24.61
N THR A 500 -27.30 18.30 -24.76
CA THR A 500 -27.84 17.86 -26.04
C THR A 500 -29.05 18.70 -26.43
N GLN A 501 -29.42 18.69 -27.71
CA GLN A 501 -30.74 19.15 -28.15
C GLN A 501 -31.82 18.20 -27.63
N GLU A 502 -33.05 18.71 -27.50
CA GLU A 502 -34.21 17.88 -27.13
C GLU A 502 -34.52 16.85 -28.23
N ILE A 503 -34.74 15.61 -27.83
CA ILE A 503 -35.25 14.54 -28.70
C ILE A 503 -36.54 13.96 -28.13
N ASP A 504 -37.46 13.61 -29.03
CA ASP A 504 -38.73 12.97 -28.66
C ASP A 504 -38.57 11.45 -28.69
N LEU A 505 -38.46 10.85 -27.50
CA LEU A 505 -38.42 9.42 -27.25
C LEU A 505 -39.76 8.88 -26.73
N SER A 506 -40.83 9.69 -26.72
CA SER A 506 -42.14 9.31 -26.16
C SER A 506 -42.85 8.20 -26.95
N SER A 507 -42.39 7.94 -28.18
CA SER A 507 -42.90 6.86 -29.03
C SER A 507 -42.50 5.45 -28.56
N ILE A 508 -41.53 5.34 -27.64
CA ILE A 508 -41.10 4.07 -27.05
C ILE A 508 -42.22 3.55 -26.12
N PRO A 509 -42.68 2.29 -26.31
CA PRO A 509 -43.62 1.66 -25.38
C PRO A 509 -43.11 1.68 -23.94
N GLU A 510 -43.99 1.88 -22.96
CA GLU A 510 -43.60 2.03 -21.55
C GLU A 510 -42.85 0.81 -20.99
N ASP A 511 -43.18 -0.39 -21.49
CA ASP A 511 -42.53 -1.67 -21.18
C ASP A 511 -41.22 -1.93 -21.94
N GLU A 512 -40.90 -1.10 -22.94
CA GLU A 512 -39.65 -1.16 -23.72
C GLU A 512 -38.73 0.04 -23.42
N ARG A 513 -39.08 0.90 -22.45
CA ARG A 513 -38.24 2.03 -22.06
C ARG A 513 -36.91 1.53 -21.48
N PRO A 514 -35.78 2.17 -21.85
CA PRO A 514 -34.49 1.78 -21.33
C PRO A 514 -34.42 2.08 -19.83
N ARG A 515 -33.77 1.18 -19.09
CA ARG A 515 -33.55 1.31 -17.64
C ARG A 515 -32.22 1.99 -17.31
N TYR A 516 -31.25 1.85 -18.20
CA TYR A 516 -29.87 2.27 -17.97
C TYR A 516 -29.40 3.27 -19.02
N VAL A 517 -28.46 4.11 -18.60
CA VAL A 517 -27.66 4.97 -19.49
C VAL A 517 -26.19 4.73 -19.25
N SER A 518 -25.40 4.65 -20.31
CA SER A 518 -23.94 4.54 -20.26
C SER A 518 -23.27 5.72 -20.94
N VAL A 519 -22.03 6.01 -20.56
CA VAL A 519 -21.15 6.98 -21.25
C VAL A 519 -19.72 6.44 -21.34
N ARG A 520 -19.04 6.76 -22.45
CA ARG A 520 -17.60 6.56 -22.65
C ARG A 520 -16.94 7.89 -22.94
N PHE A 521 -15.88 8.19 -22.21
CA PHE A 521 -15.16 9.46 -22.33
C PHE A 521 -13.66 9.27 -22.15
N ALA A 522 -12.87 10.19 -22.69
CA ALA A 522 -11.43 10.18 -22.54
C ALA A 522 -10.87 11.59 -22.45
N THR A 523 -9.65 11.63 -21.97
CA THR A 523 -8.77 12.79 -22.05
C THR A 523 -7.99 12.76 -23.37
N PRO A 524 -7.74 13.90 -24.04
CA PRO A 524 -6.80 14.00 -25.14
C PRO A 524 -5.35 14.08 -24.64
N VAL A 525 -4.43 13.55 -25.45
CA VAL A 525 -2.98 13.50 -25.24
C VAL A 525 -2.41 14.79 -24.64
N SER A 526 -1.61 14.69 -23.57
CA SER A 526 -0.82 15.81 -23.09
C SER A 526 0.29 16.11 -24.11
N GLU A 527 0.49 17.38 -24.49
CA GLU A 527 1.60 17.78 -25.37
C GLU A 527 2.96 17.80 -24.62
N TRP A 528 2.97 17.48 -23.31
CA TRP A 528 4.06 17.78 -22.38
C TRP A 528 4.38 16.62 -21.43
N GLY A 529 5.41 15.83 -21.75
CA GLY A 529 6.22 15.07 -20.79
C GLY A 529 5.47 14.26 -19.70
N THR A 530 6.00 14.26 -18.47
CA THR A 530 5.58 13.46 -17.31
C THR A 530 4.24 13.88 -16.68
N GLU A 531 3.47 14.75 -17.32
CA GLU A 531 2.18 15.27 -16.83
C GLU A 531 1.02 14.37 -17.31
N GLN A 532 0.24 13.83 -16.37
CA GLN A 532 -0.84 12.89 -16.64
C GLN A 532 -2.19 13.60 -16.58
N ARG A 533 -2.91 13.68 -17.70
CA ARG A 533 -4.17 14.43 -17.76
C ARG A 533 -5.38 13.55 -17.43
N VAL A 534 -6.37 14.13 -16.76
CA VAL A 534 -7.57 13.44 -16.26
C VAL A 534 -8.82 14.23 -16.59
N SER A 535 -9.84 13.54 -17.10
CA SER A 535 -11.17 14.09 -17.32
C SER A 535 -12.13 13.57 -16.26
N ASN A 536 -12.93 14.46 -15.69
CA ASN A 536 -14.09 14.09 -14.89
C ASN A 536 -15.36 14.42 -15.67
N VAL A 537 -16.32 13.49 -15.74
CA VAL A 537 -17.59 13.65 -16.47
C VAL A 537 -18.74 13.14 -15.62
N ILE A 538 -19.70 14.02 -15.34
CA ILE A 538 -20.98 13.71 -14.69
C ILE A 538 -22.06 13.81 -15.76
N LEU A 539 -22.91 12.77 -15.84
CA LEU A 539 -24.03 12.70 -16.77
C LEU A 539 -25.34 12.97 -16.04
N GLY A 540 -26.05 14.02 -16.45
CA GLY A 540 -27.40 14.36 -15.99
C GLY A 540 -28.45 14.06 -17.05
N VAL A 541 -29.62 13.60 -16.61
CA VAL A 541 -30.79 13.32 -17.48
C VAL A 541 -31.94 14.24 -17.10
N ARG A 542 -32.61 14.78 -18.13
CA ARG A 542 -33.75 15.67 -17.92
C ARG A 542 -34.98 14.93 -17.40
N THR A 543 -35.59 15.48 -16.35
CA THR A 543 -36.81 14.98 -15.73
C THR A 543 -38.04 15.79 -16.13
N THR A 544 -39.22 15.22 -15.92
CA THR A 544 -40.54 15.79 -16.32
C THR A 544 -40.90 17.13 -15.66
N ASP A 545 -40.17 17.56 -14.64
CA ASP A 545 -40.27 18.90 -14.05
C ASP A 545 -39.37 19.95 -14.75
N GLY A 546 -38.60 19.53 -15.76
CA GLY A 546 -37.68 20.35 -16.53
C GLY A 546 -36.31 20.55 -15.89
N THR A 547 -35.97 19.79 -14.83
CA THR A 547 -34.64 19.82 -14.21
C THR A 547 -33.76 18.67 -14.72
N PHE A 548 -32.46 18.72 -14.44
CA PHE A 548 -31.54 17.60 -14.68
C PHE A 548 -31.23 16.91 -13.37
N VAL A 549 -31.22 15.57 -13.40
CA VAL A 549 -30.81 14.72 -12.28
C VAL A 549 -29.56 13.96 -12.70
N ASP A 550 -28.51 14.06 -11.89
CA ASP A 550 -27.27 13.32 -12.08
C ASP A 550 -27.52 11.82 -11.96
N VAL A 551 -26.92 11.06 -12.86
CA VAL A 551 -26.96 9.60 -12.85
C VAL A 551 -25.80 9.10 -11.99
N ASP A 552 -26.14 8.40 -10.91
CA ASP A 552 -25.15 7.77 -10.05
C ASP A 552 -24.59 6.52 -10.73
N PHE A 553 -23.30 6.56 -11.07
CA PHE A 553 -22.58 5.40 -11.60
C PHE A 553 -22.07 4.49 -10.48
N GLY A 554 -21.83 5.00 -9.27
CA GLY A 554 -21.26 4.23 -8.16
C GLY A 554 -20.05 3.38 -8.58
N ASP A 555 -20.02 2.12 -8.14
CA ASP A 555 -18.97 1.15 -8.50
C ASP A 555 -18.92 0.82 -10.00
N ASN A 556 -19.93 1.21 -10.79
CA ASN A 556 -20.02 0.92 -12.22
C ASN A 556 -19.23 1.89 -13.11
N ALA A 557 -18.49 2.82 -12.50
CA ALA A 557 -17.56 3.68 -13.20
C ALA A 557 -16.15 3.06 -13.27
N PHE A 558 -15.41 3.39 -14.32
CA PHE A 558 -13.98 3.23 -14.42
C PHE A 558 -13.37 4.56 -14.88
N SER A 559 -12.23 4.94 -14.31
CA SER A 559 -11.71 6.30 -14.40
C SER A 559 -10.74 6.47 -15.57
N ALA A 560 -10.88 7.58 -16.30
CA ALA A 560 -9.92 7.99 -17.32
C ALA A 560 -8.68 8.60 -16.65
N TYR A 561 -7.58 7.84 -16.58
CA TYR A 561 -6.27 8.38 -16.24
C TYR A 561 -5.36 8.40 -17.46
N GLY A 562 -4.50 9.41 -17.54
CA GLY A 562 -3.56 9.55 -18.64
C GLY A 562 -4.27 9.60 -19.99
N ASP A 563 -3.64 9.01 -21.01
CA ASP A 563 -4.23 8.89 -22.34
C ASP A 563 -5.09 7.62 -22.45
N SER A 564 -5.94 7.33 -21.45
CA SER A 564 -6.88 6.21 -21.46
C SER A 564 -8.36 6.65 -21.56
N TRP A 565 -9.23 5.65 -21.69
CA TRP A 565 -10.69 5.77 -21.67
C TRP A 565 -11.24 5.53 -20.26
N GLY A 566 -12.27 6.29 -19.90
CA GLY A 566 -13.12 6.11 -18.74
C GLY A 566 -14.59 6.02 -19.14
N GLY A 567 -15.44 5.72 -18.18
CA GLY A 567 -16.87 5.60 -18.44
C GLY A 567 -17.61 4.94 -17.30
N GLY A 568 -18.90 4.74 -17.51
CA GLY A 568 -19.73 4.00 -16.57
C GLY A 568 -21.15 3.85 -17.09
N PHE A 569 -22.01 3.28 -16.25
CA PHE A 569 -23.44 3.28 -16.48
C PHE A 569 -24.18 3.48 -15.15
N GLY A 570 -25.43 3.94 -15.24
CA GLY A 570 -26.31 4.06 -14.09
C GLY A 570 -27.77 3.94 -14.47
N THR A 571 -28.63 3.96 -13.46
CA THR A 571 -30.08 3.82 -13.65
C THR A 571 -30.69 5.18 -14.03
N LEU A 572 -31.54 5.18 -15.05
CA LEU A 572 -32.29 6.37 -15.46
C LEU A 572 -33.32 6.76 -14.38
N PRO A 573 -33.55 8.07 -14.12
CA PRO A 573 -34.56 8.51 -13.17
C PRO A 573 -35.98 8.02 -13.52
N ASP A 574 -36.76 7.59 -12.53
CA ASP A 574 -38.16 7.14 -12.73
C ASP A 574 -39.03 8.19 -13.44
N ASN A 575 -38.74 9.48 -13.22
CA ASN A 575 -39.44 10.62 -13.79
C ASN A 575 -38.73 11.23 -15.02
N THR A 576 -37.91 10.45 -15.74
CA THR A 576 -37.28 10.83 -17.01
C THR A 576 -38.31 11.42 -17.99
N ASP A 577 -37.99 12.58 -18.58
CA ASP A 577 -38.83 13.22 -19.60
C ASP A 577 -38.60 12.61 -20.98
N TRP A 578 -39.45 11.68 -21.39
CA TRP A 578 -39.31 11.01 -22.68
C TRP A 578 -39.79 11.88 -23.87
N GLU A 579 -40.63 12.90 -23.65
CA GLU A 579 -41.10 13.80 -24.73
C GLU A 579 -40.03 14.86 -25.05
N HIS A 580 -39.30 15.31 -24.03
CA HIS A 580 -38.22 16.28 -24.13
C HIS A 580 -36.90 15.69 -23.64
N PHE A 581 -36.57 14.47 -24.07
CA PHE A 581 -35.39 13.78 -23.58
C PHE A 581 -34.13 14.56 -23.94
N GLN A 582 -33.27 14.76 -22.95
CA GLN A 582 -32.07 15.58 -23.04
C GLN A 582 -31.04 15.08 -22.03
N ILE A 583 -29.76 15.17 -22.41
CA ILE A 583 -28.62 14.86 -21.56
C ILE A 583 -27.82 16.14 -21.32
N ALA A 584 -27.36 16.33 -20.09
CA ALA A 584 -26.37 17.33 -19.72
C ALA A 584 -25.10 16.61 -19.26
N LEU A 585 -23.95 17.07 -19.72
CA LEU A 585 -22.65 16.65 -19.21
C LEU A 585 -22.04 17.81 -18.44
N LEU A 586 -21.68 17.57 -17.17
CA LEU A 586 -20.79 18.45 -16.43
C LEU A 586 -19.39 17.83 -16.50
N TYR A 587 -18.40 18.59 -16.96
CA TYR A 587 -17.08 18.05 -17.19
C TYR A 587 -15.96 19.01 -16.78
N GLN A 588 -14.83 18.39 -16.45
CA GLN A 588 -13.61 19.06 -16.00
C GLN A 588 -12.39 18.35 -16.60
N LEU A 589 -11.31 19.11 -16.74
CA LEU A 589 -10.03 18.63 -17.23
C LEU A 589 -8.94 19.10 -16.28
N PHE A 590 -8.10 18.16 -15.83
CA PHE A 590 -7.04 18.42 -14.88
C PHE A 590 -5.73 17.78 -15.35
N ASP A 591 -4.60 18.43 -15.07
CA ASP A 591 -3.30 17.77 -15.07
C ASP A 591 -3.00 17.27 -13.67
N ILE A 592 -2.56 16.02 -13.61
CA ILE A 592 -1.91 15.41 -12.45
C ILE A 592 -0.41 15.48 -12.72
N GLN A 593 0.27 16.35 -11.97
CA GLN A 593 1.72 16.34 -11.88
C GLN A 593 2.10 15.51 -10.66
N MET A 594 3.20 14.76 -10.78
CA MET A 594 3.78 13.96 -9.69
C MET A 594 5.24 14.38 -9.41
N GLU A 595 5.67 15.54 -9.91
CA GLU A 595 7.06 16.03 -9.75
C GLU A 595 7.42 16.18 -8.27
N GLY A 596 8.63 15.75 -7.89
CA GLY A 596 9.10 15.78 -6.50
C GLY A 596 8.33 14.87 -5.53
N GLY A 597 7.40 14.04 -6.04
CA GLY A 597 6.46 13.28 -5.23
C GLY A 597 5.24 14.08 -4.78
N GLU A 598 5.00 15.26 -5.32
CA GLU A 598 3.78 16.01 -5.07
C GLU A 598 2.74 15.67 -6.15
N ARG A 599 1.63 15.04 -5.75
CA ARG A 599 0.42 14.92 -6.61
C ARG A 599 -0.29 16.27 -6.72
N VAL A 600 0.07 17.12 -7.68
CA VAL A 600 -0.63 18.38 -7.94
C VAL A 600 -1.73 18.13 -8.96
N ILE A 601 -2.99 18.42 -8.60
CA ILE A 601 -4.12 18.38 -9.53
C ILE A 601 -4.48 19.82 -9.88
N ALA A 602 -4.20 20.23 -11.12
CA ALA A 602 -4.47 21.58 -11.59
C ALA A 602 -5.44 21.56 -12.78
N PRO A 603 -6.51 22.38 -12.77
CA PRO A 603 -7.41 22.46 -13.92
C PRO A 603 -6.67 23.05 -15.13
N VAL A 604 -6.83 22.45 -16.30
CA VAL A 604 -6.07 22.80 -17.50
C VAL A 604 -6.99 22.98 -18.71
N GLU A 605 -6.67 23.95 -19.57
CA GLU A 605 -7.38 24.16 -20.83
C GLU A 605 -7.16 22.97 -21.79
N GLY A 606 -8.21 22.55 -22.50
CA GLY A 606 -8.12 21.45 -23.45
C GLY A 606 -9.48 21.01 -23.96
N SER A 607 -9.66 19.70 -24.16
CA SER A 607 -10.96 19.14 -24.49
C SER A 607 -11.19 17.86 -23.72
N VAL A 608 -12.44 17.50 -23.44
CA VAL A 608 -12.83 16.15 -23.00
C VAL A 608 -13.46 15.46 -24.20
N LEU A 609 -13.05 14.23 -24.48
CA LEU A 609 -13.60 13.44 -25.58
C LEU A 609 -14.78 12.62 -25.05
N ILE A 610 -15.93 12.72 -25.70
CA ILE A 610 -17.09 11.85 -25.47
C ILE A 610 -17.23 10.97 -26.69
N ASP A 611 -17.11 9.67 -26.52
CA ASP A 611 -17.20 8.74 -27.63
C ASP A 611 -18.62 8.24 -27.80
N SER A 612 -19.23 7.73 -26.74
CA SER A 612 -20.54 7.13 -26.86
C SER A 612 -21.44 7.32 -25.64
N ILE A 613 -22.74 7.37 -25.92
CA ILE A 613 -23.82 7.37 -24.92
C ILE A 613 -24.87 6.34 -25.34
N GLY A 614 -25.11 5.35 -24.48
CA GLY A 614 -26.07 4.28 -24.72
C GLY A 614 -27.29 4.36 -23.81
N LEU A 615 -28.47 4.01 -24.33
CA LEU A 615 -29.73 3.84 -23.59
C LEU A 615 -30.29 2.44 -23.85
N GLY A 616 -30.36 1.61 -22.81
CA GLY A 616 -30.74 0.21 -22.94
C GLY A 616 -31.13 -0.43 -21.61
N SER A 617 -31.33 -1.74 -21.63
CA SER A 617 -31.81 -2.51 -20.47
C SER A 617 -31.12 -3.87 -20.30
N GLU A 618 -30.34 -4.33 -21.29
CA GLU A 618 -29.69 -5.64 -21.23
C GLU A 618 -28.39 -5.55 -20.42
N LEU A 619 -28.28 -6.36 -19.37
CA LEU A 619 -27.10 -6.45 -18.53
C LEU A 619 -26.24 -7.64 -18.94
N MET A 620 -24.92 -7.44 -18.98
CA MET A 620 -23.95 -8.46 -19.38
C MET A 620 -22.87 -8.64 -18.30
N PRO A 621 -22.34 -9.84 -18.10
CA PRO A 621 -21.40 -10.13 -17.00
C PRO A 621 -19.95 -9.75 -17.36
N TYR A 622 -19.74 -8.53 -17.83
CA TYR A 622 -18.42 -7.97 -18.19
C TYR A 622 -18.26 -6.55 -17.68
N ARG A 623 -17.02 -6.16 -17.34
CA ARG A 623 -16.67 -4.83 -16.83
C ARG A 623 -15.25 -4.44 -17.22
N TYR A 624 -15.02 -3.14 -17.40
CA TYR A 624 -13.68 -2.56 -17.48
C TYR A 624 -13.13 -2.35 -16.07
N LEU A 625 -11.96 -2.92 -15.77
CA LEU A 625 -11.20 -2.61 -14.57
C LEU A 625 -9.80 -2.12 -14.94
N GLN A 626 -9.14 -1.52 -13.97
CA GLN A 626 -7.78 -1.01 -14.11
C GLN A 626 -6.96 -1.32 -12.85
N GLY A 627 -5.69 -1.60 -13.04
CA GLY A 627 -4.77 -2.00 -11.98
C GLY A 627 -3.67 -2.90 -12.51
N THR A 628 -2.57 -2.99 -11.77
CA THR A 628 -1.56 -4.05 -11.96
C THR A 628 -2.17 -5.44 -11.74
N SER A 629 -3.30 -5.51 -11.03
CA SER A 629 -4.18 -6.69 -10.93
C SER A 629 -4.77 -7.17 -12.25
N MET A 630 -4.75 -6.36 -13.31
CA MET A 630 -5.14 -6.76 -14.67
C MET A 630 -3.91 -7.10 -15.54
N ALA A 631 -2.80 -6.40 -15.31
CA ALA A 631 -1.51 -6.67 -15.97
C ALA A 631 -0.93 -8.04 -15.59
N GLY A 632 -0.98 -8.41 -14.30
CA GLY A 632 -0.53 -9.72 -13.80
C GLY A 632 -1.23 -10.90 -14.50
N PRO A 633 -2.58 -10.95 -14.55
CA PRO A 633 -3.33 -11.98 -15.28
C PRO A 633 -3.03 -12.04 -16.79
N ALA A 634 -2.76 -10.90 -17.45
CA ALA A 634 -2.34 -10.91 -18.85
C ALA A 634 -1.01 -11.66 -19.03
N VAL A 635 -0.04 -11.40 -18.14
CA VAL A 635 1.23 -12.14 -18.11
C VAL A 635 1.02 -13.61 -17.71
N SER A 636 0.14 -13.91 -16.75
CA SER A 636 -0.20 -15.30 -16.37
C SER A 636 -0.75 -16.09 -17.56
N GLY A 637 -1.59 -15.46 -18.37
CA GLY A 637 -2.08 -16.03 -19.63
C GLY A 637 -0.96 -16.23 -20.66
N ALA A 638 -0.04 -15.26 -20.80
CA ALA A 638 1.15 -15.43 -21.63
C ALA A 638 2.02 -16.61 -21.16
N VAL A 639 2.23 -16.77 -19.86
CA VAL A 639 2.97 -17.91 -19.28
C VAL A 639 2.28 -19.23 -19.62
N ALA A 640 0.95 -19.29 -19.58
CA ALA A 640 0.19 -20.48 -19.96
C ALA A 640 0.38 -20.82 -21.45
N VAL A 641 0.29 -19.83 -22.35
CA VAL A 641 0.57 -20.01 -23.78
C VAL A 641 2.01 -20.50 -24.01
N LEU A 642 2.99 -19.95 -23.28
CA LEU A 642 4.38 -20.40 -23.39
C LEU A 642 4.59 -21.79 -22.80
N ALA A 643 3.83 -22.20 -21.77
CA ALA A 643 3.87 -23.56 -21.27
C ALA A 643 3.33 -24.58 -22.29
N GLU A 644 2.36 -24.21 -23.12
CA GLU A 644 1.91 -25.04 -24.25
C GLU A 644 2.96 -25.09 -25.37
N ARG A 645 3.57 -23.94 -25.72
CA ARG A 645 4.59 -23.87 -26.80
C ARG A 645 5.91 -24.56 -26.43
N PHE A 646 6.28 -24.48 -25.15
CA PHE A 646 7.53 -25.00 -24.60
C PHE A 646 7.24 -25.91 -23.39
N PRO A 647 6.62 -27.09 -23.61
CA PRO A 647 6.16 -27.96 -22.51
C PRO A 647 7.30 -28.58 -21.70
N ASP A 648 8.50 -28.66 -22.29
CA ASP A 648 9.70 -29.20 -21.66
C ASP A 648 10.45 -28.17 -20.79
N ASP A 649 10.09 -26.87 -20.86
CA ASP A 649 10.71 -25.84 -20.03
C ASP A 649 10.48 -26.16 -18.54
N ALA A 650 11.54 -26.09 -17.75
CA ALA A 650 11.41 -26.02 -16.30
C ALA A 650 10.77 -24.67 -15.90
N ALA A 651 10.30 -24.54 -14.66
CA ALA A 651 9.59 -23.33 -14.23
C ALA A 651 10.46 -22.07 -14.26
N ASP A 652 11.72 -22.18 -13.88
CA ASP A 652 12.71 -21.10 -13.95
C ASP A 652 13.04 -20.73 -15.40
N GLU A 653 13.22 -21.71 -16.29
CA GLU A 653 13.37 -21.46 -17.72
C GLU A 653 12.15 -20.76 -18.30
N ARG A 654 10.93 -21.20 -17.93
CA ARG A 654 9.68 -20.59 -18.39
C ARG A 654 9.53 -19.15 -17.89
N ALA A 655 9.83 -18.89 -16.62
CA ALA A 655 9.84 -17.54 -16.07
C ALA A 655 10.87 -16.66 -16.77
N ALA A 656 12.08 -17.19 -17.05
CA ALA A 656 13.09 -16.50 -17.82
C ALA A 656 12.65 -16.25 -19.27
N ARG A 657 11.95 -17.19 -19.91
CA ARG A 657 11.43 -17.00 -21.27
C ARG A 657 10.41 -15.86 -21.30
N VAL A 658 9.49 -15.81 -20.34
CA VAL A 658 8.53 -14.70 -20.22
C VAL A 658 9.26 -13.36 -20.08
N LYS A 659 10.24 -13.27 -19.16
CA LYS A 659 11.06 -12.05 -18.96
C LYS A 659 11.85 -11.68 -20.22
N GLY A 660 12.48 -12.65 -20.87
CA GLY A 660 13.29 -12.45 -22.09
C GLY A 660 12.45 -12.16 -23.34
N SER A 661 11.13 -12.39 -23.28
CA SER A 661 10.21 -12.01 -24.35
C SER A 661 9.70 -10.58 -24.22
N ALA A 662 10.10 -9.87 -23.15
CA ALA A 662 9.75 -8.48 -22.97
C ALA A 662 10.58 -7.59 -23.91
N ARG A 663 9.92 -6.63 -24.58
CA ARG A 663 10.57 -5.76 -25.57
C ARG A 663 10.09 -4.31 -25.51
N ALA A 664 10.97 -3.41 -25.93
CA ALA A 664 10.61 -2.04 -26.24
C ALA A 664 9.71 -2.00 -27.49
N ILE A 665 8.63 -1.22 -27.45
CA ILE A 665 7.72 -1.00 -28.59
C ILE A 665 7.79 0.47 -28.98
N GLY A 666 7.84 0.76 -30.28
CA GLY A 666 7.87 2.13 -30.78
C GLY A 666 9.12 2.95 -30.40
N GLY A 667 10.15 2.32 -29.80
CA GLY A 667 11.31 3.01 -29.24
C GLY A 667 11.09 3.59 -27.84
N VAL A 668 9.98 3.27 -27.18
CA VAL A 668 9.75 3.57 -25.76
C VAL A 668 10.64 2.67 -24.92
N ASP A 669 11.41 3.28 -24.02
CA ASP A 669 12.32 2.59 -23.11
C ASP A 669 11.76 2.66 -21.70
N TRP A 670 11.37 1.51 -21.14
CA TRP A 670 10.86 1.42 -19.77
C TRP A 670 11.95 1.01 -18.77
N SER A 671 13.22 1.23 -19.10
CA SER A 671 14.34 0.72 -18.30
C SER A 671 14.51 1.33 -16.92
N GLU A 672 13.90 2.49 -16.68
CA GLU A 672 13.82 3.12 -15.37
C GLU A 672 12.69 2.53 -14.51
N PHE A 673 11.78 1.74 -15.08
CA PHE A 673 10.58 1.28 -14.39
C PHE A 673 10.55 -0.22 -14.09
N CYS A 674 11.32 -1.06 -14.80
CA CYS A 674 11.40 -2.50 -14.57
C CYS A 674 12.75 -3.07 -15.03
N GLN A 675 13.08 -4.34 -14.74
CA GLN A 675 14.35 -4.97 -15.14
C GLN A 675 14.47 -5.27 -16.64
N THR A 676 13.38 -5.61 -17.33
CA THR A 676 13.45 -5.93 -18.77
C THR A 676 13.42 -4.67 -19.64
N GLY A 677 12.82 -3.59 -19.14
CA GLY A 677 12.61 -2.35 -19.89
C GLY A 677 11.60 -2.49 -21.02
N GLY A 678 10.74 -3.50 -20.96
CA GLY A 678 9.83 -3.88 -22.04
C GLY A 678 8.47 -4.38 -21.56
N ILE A 679 7.56 -4.55 -22.51
CA ILE A 679 6.29 -5.26 -22.37
C ILE A 679 6.46 -6.70 -22.86
N VAL A 680 5.88 -7.67 -22.15
CA VAL A 680 5.89 -9.09 -22.56
C VAL A 680 5.23 -9.24 -23.92
N ASP A 681 5.92 -9.89 -24.85
CA ASP A 681 5.38 -10.24 -26.15
C ASP A 681 5.47 -11.74 -26.42
N VAL A 682 4.34 -12.40 -26.70
CA VAL A 682 4.31 -13.85 -26.84
C VAL A 682 4.89 -14.33 -28.18
N ASP A 683 4.88 -13.51 -29.23
CA ASP A 683 5.35 -13.87 -30.56
C ASP A 683 6.87 -13.96 -30.68
N VAL A 684 7.63 -13.32 -29.78
CA VAL A 684 9.12 -13.38 -29.79
C VAL A 684 9.71 -14.42 -28.86
N ALA A 685 8.90 -15.20 -28.15
CA ALA A 685 9.36 -16.16 -27.15
C ALA A 685 10.25 -17.32 -27.69
N GLU A 686 10.32 -17.49 -29.00
CA GLU A 686 11.26 -18.42 -29.66
C GLU A 686 12.72 -17.93 -29.62
N ASP A 687 12.95 -16.62 -29.57
CA ASP A 687 14.28 -15.98 -29.57
C ASP A 687 14.36 -14.89 -28.48
N PRO A 688 14.26 -15.29 -27.19
CA PRO A 688 14.22 -14.35 -26.07
C PRO A 688 15.56 -13.64 -25.86
N SER A 689 15.49 -12.42 -25.33
CA SER A 689 16.65 -11.70 -24.82
C SER A 689 17.33 -12.45 -23.66
N PRO A 690 18.64 -12.23 -23.44
CA PRO A 690 19.33 -12.75 -22.27
C PRO A 690 18.61 -12.43 -20.96
N VAL A 691 18.51 -13.40 -20.05
CA VAL A 691 17.95 -13.17 -18.71
C VAL A 691 18.93 -13.66 -17.67
N ILE A 692 19.45 -12.75 -16.85
CA ILE A 692 20.38 -13.06 -15.78
C ILE A 692 19.55 -13.56 -14.59
N SER A 693 19.91 -14.72 -14.04
CA SER A 693 19.23 -15.31 -12.87
C SER A 693 20.00 -15.08 -11.58
N SER A 694 21.33 -14.97 -11.63
CA SER A 694 22.14 -14.67 -10.46
C SER A 694 23.53 -14.13 -10.84
N VAL A 695 24.13 -13.43 -9.89
CA VAL A 695 25.48 -12.88 -9.99
C VAL A 695 26.23 -13.21 -8.70
N GLU A 696 27.40 -13.82 -8.81
CA GLU A 696 28.27 -14.22 -7.70
C GLU A 696 29.57 -13.42 -7.73
N ASP A 697 29.91 -12.76 -6.63
CA ASP A 697 31.19 -12.07 -6.45
C ASP A 697 32.31 -13.06 -6.06
N LEU A 698 33.29 -13.25 -6.95
CA LEU A 698 34.46 -14.12 -6.75
C LEU A 698 35.74 -13.35 -6.38
N GLY A 699 35.61 -12.12 -5.89
CA GLY A 699 36.71 -11.24 -5.54
C GLY A 699 37.19 -10.43 -6.75
N SER A 700 38.20 -10.92 -7.48
CA SER A 700 38.71 -10.25 -8.70
C SER A 700 37.89 -10.56 -9.95
N GLU A 701 37.02 -11.56 -9.87
CA GLU A 701 36.14 -12.01 -10.95
C GLU A 701 34.68 -11.92 -10.48
N VAL A 702 33.78 -11.95 -11.44
CA VAL A 702 32.33 -12.11 -11.23
C VAL A 702 31.86 -13.31 -12.04
N ARG A 703 30.96 -14.12 -11.47
CA ARG A 703 30.24 -15.15 -12.22
C ARG A 703 28.79 -14.72 -12.43
N VAL A 704 28.35 -14.75 -13.68
CA VAL A 704 26.99 -14.43 -14.11
C VAL A 704 26.34 -15.73 -14.61
N GLU A 705 25.21 -16.09 -14.02
CA GLU A 705 24.38 -17.21 -14.44
C GLU A 705 23.08 -16.70 -15.07
N GLY A 706 22.59 -17.39 -16.08
CA GLY A 706 21.28 -17.08 -16.63
C GLY A 706 20.93 -17.87 -17.87
N TRP A 707 19.97 -17.34 -18.61
CA TRP A 707 19.29 -17.98 -19.72
C TRP A 707 19.49 -17.21 -21.01
N PHE A 708 19.55 -17.94 -22.12
CA PHE A 708 19.53 -17.37 -23.47
C PHE A 708 20.70 -16.41 -23.79
N PHE A 709 21.84 -16.53 -23.10
CA PHE A 709 23.00 -15.65 -23.34
C PHE A 709 23.59 -15.81 -24.74
N GLY A 710 23.63 -17.06 -25.22
CA GLY A 710 24.18 -17.40 -26.53
C GLY A 710 25.71 -17.37 -26.59
N ASP A 711 26.25 -17.95 -27.67
CA ASP A 711 27.69 -17.97 -27.91
C ASP A 711 28.23 -16.54 -28.14
N GLY A 712 29.30 -16.19 -27.44
CA GLY A 712 29.99 -14.91 -27.62
C GLY A 712 29.32 -13.72 -26.92
N ALA A 713 28.45 -13.99 -25.95
CA ALA A 713 27.88 -12.96 -25.08
C ALA A 713 28.96 -12.11 -24.40
N MET A 714 28.70 -10.82 -24.30
CA MET A 714 29.54 -9.85 -23.60
C MET A 714 28.93 -9.50 -22.24
N VAL A 715 29.77 -9.16 -21.26
CA VAL A 715 29.34 -8.73 -19.93
C VAL A 715 29.80 -7.29 -19.68
N SER A 716 28.97 -6.48 -19.03
CA SER A 716 29.37 -5.20 -18.45
C SER A 716 28.98 -5.09 -16.98
N LEU A 717 29.79 -4.34 -16.22
CA LEU A 717 29.53 -3.93 -14.84
C LEU A 717 29.37 -2.40 -14.85
N GLY A 718 28.16 -1.92 -14.60
CA GLY A 718 27.75 -0.56 -14.93
C GLY A 718 28.00 -0.26 -16.40
N ASP A 719 28.64 0.88 -16.67
CA ASP A 719 29.03 1.30 -18.02
C ASP A 719 30.31 0.61 -18.54
N ALA A 720 30.99 -0.19 -17.72
CA ALA A 720 32.27 -0.79 -18.07
C ALA A 720 32.10 -2.21 -18.64
N ALA A 721 32.38 -2.38 -19.93
CA ALA A 721 32.54 -3.71 -20.52
C ALA A 721 33.74 -4.43 -19.89
N VAL A 722 33.55 -5.69 -19.50
CA VAL A 722 34.54 -6.51 -18.81
C VAL A 722 35.07 -7.65 -19.68
N GLU A 723 36.29 -8.12 -19.38
CA GLU A 723 36.89 -9.24 -20.10
C GLU A 723 36.25 -10.56 -19.64
N VAL A 724 35.61 -11.27 -20.56
CA VAL A 724 35.06 -12.61 -20.31
C VAL A 724 36.20 -13.64 -20.32
N ALA A 725 36.47 -14.22 -19.16
CA ALA A 725 37.48 -15.27 -18.99
C ALA A 725 36.96 -16.65 -19.43
N GLU A 726 35.70 -16.94 -19.10
CA GLU A 726 35.06 -18.22 -19.42
C GLU A 726 33.56 -18.01 -19.72
N SER A 727 33.02 -18.76 -20.68
CA SER A 727 31.59 -18.84 -20.97
C SER A 727 31.24 -20.29 -21.31
N VAL A 728 30.31 -20.88 -20.56
CA VAL A 728 29.98 -22.31 -20.62
C VAL A 728 28.45 -22.49 -20.61
N GLN A 729 27.95 -23.35 -21.49
CA GLN A 729 26.58 -23.85 -21.42
C GLN A 729 26.44 -24.89 -20.32
N ASP A 730 25.30 -24.91 -19.64
CA ASP A 730 24.97 -26.00 -18.75
C ASP A 730 24.89 -27.33 -19.50
N ALA A 731 25.43 -28.39 -18.91
CA ALA A 731 25.50 -29.69 -19.57
C ALA A 731 24.14 -30.40 -19.66
N SER A 732 23.20 -30.03 -18.79
CA SER A 732 21.85 -30.60 -18.73
C SER A 732 20.84 -29.76 -19.51
N ASN A 733 21.07 -28.46 -19.67
CA ASN A 733 20.21 -27.56 -20.43
C ASN A 733 21.01 -26.55 -21.29
N PRO A 734 20.99 -26.65 -22.64
CA PRO A 734 21.75 -25.76 -23.51
C PRO A 734 21.26 -24.29 -23.52
N GLN A 735 20.08 -24.01 -22.96
CA GLN A 735 19.57 -22.65 -22.82
C GLN A 735 20.14 -21.93 -21.59
N LYS A 736 20.74 -22.67 -20.66
CA LYS A 736 21.33 -22.13 -19.43
C LYS A 736 22.84 -21.94 -19.59
N TRP A 737 23.36 -20.83 -19.05
CA TRP A 737 24.73 -20.37 -19.27
C TRP A 737 25.39 -19.86 -18.00
N TYR A 738 26.72 -20.01 -17.95
CA TYR A 738 27.60 -19.49 -16.92
C TYR A 738 28.72 -18.68 -17.57
N ILE A 739 28.87 -17.41 -17.21
CA ILE A 739 29.95 -16.54 -17.67
C ILE A 739 30.79 -16.11 -16.48
N THR A 740 32.11 -16.28 -16.55
CA THR A 740 33.06 -15.70 -15.58
C THR A 740 33.79 -14.55 -16.26
N ALA A 741 33.76 -13.37 -15.66
CA ALA A 741 34.38 -12.15 -16.19
C ALA A 741 35.27 -11.45 -15.16
N GLU A 742 36.35 -10.81 -15.62
CA GLU A 742 37.28 -10.06 -14.76
C GLU A 742 36.69 -8.69 -14.40
N LYS A 743 36.66 -8.34 -13.11
CA LYS A 743 36.25 -7.00 -12.68
C LYS A 743 37.26 -5.95 -13.17
N PRO A 744 36.80 -4.72 -13.53
CA PRO A 744 37.71 -3.69 -14.00
C PRO A 744 38.67 -3.24 -12.88
N GLU A 745 39.86 -2.79 -13.25
CA GLU A 745 40.81 -2.23 -12.28
C GLU A 745 40.20 -0.99 -11.61
N GLY A 746 40.14 -0.99 -10.26
CA GLY A 746 39.53 0.09 -9.50
C GLY A 746 38.01 0.04 -9.42
N PHE A 747 37.38 -1.11 -9.70
CA PHE A 747 35.95 -1.33 -9.48
C PHE A 747 35.54 -0.93 -8.07
N GLU A 748 34.64 0.05 -7.97
CA GLU A 748 34.25 0.67 -6.70
C GLU A 748 33.30 -0.21 -5.88
N GLY A 749 32.68 -1.23 -6.49
CA GLY A 749 31.71 -2.10 -5.83
C GLY A 749 30.35 -1.42 -5.62
N GLY A 750 29.62 -1.86 -4.60
CA GLY A 750 28.26 -1.43 -4.32
C GLY A 750 27.24 -2.11 -5.23
N ARG A 751 25.98 -1.67 -5.16
CA ARG A 751 24.91 -2.17 -6.03
C ARG A 751 25.16 -1.72 -7.46
N THR A 752 25.45 -2.66 -8.35
CA THR A 752 25.91 -2.41 -9.71
C THR A 752 25.03 -3.14 -10.71
N GLU A 753 24.65 -2.44 -11.78
CA GLU A 753 23.97 -3.05 -12.92
C GLU A 753 24.94 -3.98 -13.68
N VAL A 754 24.56 -5.25 -13.82
CA VAL A 754 25.25 -6.25 -14.62
C VAL A 754 24.44 -6.47 -15.89
N LYS A 755 25.07 -6.26 -17.06
CA LYS A 755 24.43 -6.53 -18.36
C LYS A 755 25.08 -7.71 -19.05
N VAL A 756 24.25 -8.54 -19.67
CA VAL A 756 24.69 -9.52 -20.65
C VAL A 756 24.15 -9.10 -22.01
N THR A 757 25.04 -8.91 -22.98
CA THR A 757 24.68 -8.59 -24.38
C THR A 757 24.96 -9.79 -25.26
N ALA A 758 23.93 -10.37 -25.87
CA ALA A 758 24.06 -11.44 -26.83
C ALA A 758 24.69 -10.95 -28.15
N ALA A 759 25.13 -11.90 -28.99
CA ALA A 759 25.85 -11.59 -30.23
C ALA A 759 24.99 -10.85 -31.29
N ASP A 760 23.67 -10.95 -31.19
CA ASP A 760 22.69 -10.24 -32.02
C ASP A 760 22.37 -8.82 -31.49
N GLY A 761 22.87 -8.47 -30.31
CA GLY A 761 22.69 -7.18 -29.66
C GLY A 761 21.55 -7.14 -28.64
N GLN A 762 20.81 -8.23 -28.43
CA GLN A 762 19.82 -8.33 -27.36
C GLN A 762 20.49 -8.27 -25.99
N GLN A 763 19.81 -7.69 -25.00
CA GLN A 763 20.41 -7.41 -23.69
C GLN A 763 19.50 -7.86 -22.55
N GLY A 764 20.14 -8.47 -21.55
CA GLY A 764 19.56 -8.69 -20.22
C GLY A 764 20.30 -7.86 -19.19
N ARG A 765 19.59 -7.41 -18.15
CA ARG A 765 20.21 -6.73 -17.01
C ARG A 765 19.75 -7.33 -15.68
N PHE A 766 20.58 -7.13 -14.66
CA PHE A 766 20.33 -7.53 -13.28
C PHE A 766 21.14 -6.62 -12.36
N PHE A 767 20.64 -6.31 -11.17
CA PHE A 767 21.35 -5.45 -10.22
C PHE A 767 21.90 -6.31 -9.10
N ALA A 768 23.24 -6.36 -9.01
CA ALA A 768 23.93 -7.19 -8.03
C ALA A 768 24.68 -6.34 -7.01
N ALA A 769 24.69 -6.76 -5.76
CA ALA A 769 25.50 -6.15 -4.71
C ALA A 769 26.94 -6.66 -4.78
N PHE A 770 27.91 -5.74 -4.79
CA PHE A 770 29.34 -6.04 -4.70
C PHE A 770 29.97 -5.35 -3.50
N ALA A 771 31.04 -5.92 -2.95
CA ALA A 771 31.79 -5.29 -1.86
C ALA A 771 32.40 -3.95 -2.32
N LEU A 772 32.16 -2.87 -1.56
CA LEU A 772 32.72 -1.55 -1.85
C LEU A 772 34.25 -1.55 -1.73
N ALA A 773 34.92 -0.84 -2.63
CA ALA A 773 36.30 -0.42 -2.45
C ALA A 773 36.38 0.50 -1.22
N SER A 774 37.49 0.45 -0.49
CA SER A 774 37.70 1.15 0.80
C SER A 774 37.70 2.71 0.74
N SER A 775 37.07 3.32 -0.27
CA SER A 775 37.04 4.74 -0.57
C SER A 775 35.67 5.42 -0.43
N SER A 776 34.59 4.70 -0.13
CA SER A 776 33.31 5.33 0.24
C SER A 776 33.37 5.79 1.71
N ALA A 777 33.17 7.09 1.96
CA ALA A 777 33.11 7.64 3.31
C ALA A 777 31.76 7.26 3.96
N LEU A 778 31.64 6.04 4.47
CA LEU A 778 30.51 5.68 5.33
C LEU A 778 30.59 6.45 6.66
N TYR A 779 29.48 6.47 7.38
CA TYR A 779 29.43 6.95 8.76
C TYR A 779 30.49 6.26 9.63
N ASP A 780 30.96 6.96 10.67
CA ASP A 780 32.07 6.49 11.51
C ASP A 780 31.78 5.12 12.16
N GLN A 781 30.50 4.85 12.43
CA GLN A 781 29.96 3.58 12.90
C GLN A 781 28.76 3.21 12.04
N ALA A 782 28.99 2.61 10.88
CA ALA A 782 27.94 2.11 10.00
C ALA A 782 27.55 0.67 10.35
N ASN A 783 26.28 0.31 10.10
CA ASN A 783 25.75 -1.06 10.22
C ASN A 783 25.89 -1.66 11.64
N LEU A 784 25.57 -0.88 12.66
CA LEU A 784 25.46 -1.39 14.03
C LEU A 784 24.25 -2.31 14.16
N GLU A 785 24.44 -3.42 14.87
CA GLU A 785 23.39 -4.39 15.18
C GLU A 785 22.27 -3.73 16.00
N VAL A 786 21.02 -4.04 15.65
CA VAL A 786 19.84 -3.59 16.39
C VAL A 786 19.18 -4.78 17.10
N PRO A 787 18.44 -4.56 18.20
CA PRO A 787 17.79 -5.64 18.94
C PRO A 787 16.86 -6.45 18.05
N ALA A 788 16.76 -7.76 18.32
CA ALA A 788 15.93 -8.68 17.53
C ALA A 788 14.46 -8.25 17.45
N GLU A 789 13.93 -7.62 18.51
CA GLU A 789 12.55 -7.13 18.51
C GLU A 789 12.38 -5.87 17.64
N VAL A 790 13.41 -5.03 17.51
CA VAL A 790 13.39 -3.86 16.61
C VAL A 790 13.37 -4.31 15.15
N GLN A 791 14.01 -5.45 14.83
CA GLN A 791 13.94 -6.06 13.50
C GLN A 791 12.49 -6.39 13.07
N THR A 792 11.59 -6.65 14.03
CA THR A 792 10.18 -6.96 13.75
C THR A 792 9.26 -5.74 13.77
N TRP A 793 9.78 -4.55 14.06
CA TRP A 793 8.96 -3.34 14.08
C TRP A 793 8.75 -2.80 12.66
N GLY A 794 7.48 -2.50 12.32
CA GLY A 794 7.12 -1.92 11.03
C GLY A 794 7.49 -0.43 10.89
N ALA A 795 7.55 0.31 11.99
CA ALA A 795 7.96 1.71 12.01
C ALA A 795 8.50 2.14 13.39
N TRP A 796 9.27 3.23 13.43
CA TRP A 796 9.87 3.76 14.66
C TRP A 796 10.05 5.28 14.65
N GLN A 797 10.22 5.85 15.84
CA GLN A 797 10.63 7.24 16.07
C GLN A 797 11.88 7.26 16.96
N LEU A 798 12.91 8.02 16.56
CA LEU A 798 14.06 8.30 17.41
C LEU A 798 13.88 9.59 18.21
N VAL A 799 14.22 9.59 19.51
CA VAL A 799 14.14 10.76 20.40
C VAL A 799 15.37 10.85 21.30
N GLY A 800 16.06 11.98 21.30
CA GLY A 800 17.18 12.24 22.21
C GLY A 800 16.71 12.65 23.60
N PHE A 801 17.21 12.01 24.65
CA PHE A 801 16.91 12.39 26.03
C PHE A 801 18.02 11.92 26.99
N ALA A 802 18.45 12.79 27.91
CA ALA A 802 19.41 12.48 28.98
C ALA A 802 20.69 11.74 28.50
N GLY A 803 21.25 12.16 27.36
CA GLY A 803 22.47 11.61 26.77
C GLY A 803 22.27 10.31 25.98
N LYS A 804 21.03 9.86 25.75
CA LYS A 804 20.71 8.61 25.05
C LYS A 804 19.75 8.84 23.88
N ALA A 805 19.79 7.94 22.91
CA ALA A 805 18.86 7.92 21.78
C ALA A 805 17.78 6.84 22.01
N TYR A 806 16.54 7.26 22.28
CA TYR A 806 15.40 6.36 22.47
C TYR A 806 14.79 5.98 21.11
N CYS A 807 14.38 4.73 20.97
CA CYS A 807 13.68 4.16 19.83
C CYS A 807 12.27 3.73 20.25
N LEU A 808 11.26 4.41 19.70
CA LEU A 808 9.85 4.24 20.05
C LEU A 808 9.12 3.51 18.91
N PRO A 809 8.35 2.45 19.18
CA PRO A 809 7.61 1.72 18.15
C PRO A 809 6.41 2.54 17.66
N ARG A 810 6.23 2.63 16.35
CA ARG A 810 5.16 3.41 15.70
C ARG A 810 4.17 2.52 14.96
N TYR A 811 2.94 3.00 14.82
CA TYR A 811 1.92 2.33 14.01
C TYR A 811 2.37 2.15 12.55
N SER A 812 2.12 0.95 12.01
CA SER A 812 2.27 0.59 10.60
C SER A 812 1.02 -0.18 10.15
N CYS A 813 0.70 -0.19 8.86
CA CYS A 813 -0.46 -0.91 8.32
C CYS A 813 -0.33 -2.44 8.38
N THR A 814 0.86 -2.94 8.75
CA THR A 814 1.26 -4.35 8.59
C THR A 814 1.56 -5.06 9.91
N SER A 815 1.92 -4.34 10.97
CA SER A 815 2.24 -4.93 12.29
C SER A 815 1.48 -4.22 13.43
N LEU A 816 0.64 -4.99 14.12
CA LEU A 816 0.17 -4.62 15.46
C LEU A 816 1.23 -5.07 16.45
N ILE A 817 2.15 -4.16 16.77
CA ILE A 817 3.11 -4.37 17.84
C ILE A 817 2.37 -4.13 19.15
N TYR A 818 2.57 -4.98 20.15
CA TYR A 818 2.04 -4.77 21.50
C TYR A 818 3.16 -4.34 22.46
N PRO A 819 3.73 -3.14 22.30
CA PRO A 819 4.94 -2.77 23.02
C PRO A 819 4.64 -2.62 24.51
N MET A 820 5.29 -3.45 25.31
CA MET A 820 5.38 -3.29 26.77
C MET A 820 6.69 -2.60 27.19
N PHE A 821 7.53 -2.24 26.22
CA PHE A 821 8.83 -1.62 26.42
C PHE A 821 9.19 -0.73 25.22
N ILE A 822 10.18 0.14 25.43
CA ILE A 822 10.89 0.88 24.38
C ILE A 822 12.38 0.53 24.47
N TYR A 823 13.16 0.88 23.47
CA TYR A 823 14.62 0.71 23.50
C TYR A 823 15.32 2.06 23.61
N CYS A 824 16.51 2.10 24.18
CA CYS A 824 17.43 3.22 24.01
C CYS A 824 18.86 2.75 23.73
N TYR A 825 19.55 3.47 22.85
CA TYR A 825 20.95 3.25 22.55
C TYR A 825 21.80 4.20 23.40
N ASP A 826 22.73 3.62 24.16
CA ASP A 826 23.73 4.35 24.94
C ASP A 826 25.01 4.49 24.11
N PRO A 827 25.31 5.69 23.58
CA PRO A 827 26.43 5.87 22.66
C PRO A 827 27.80 5.81 23.36
N GLU A 828 27.85 5.96 24.69
CA GLU A 828 29.10 5.84 25.46
C GLU A 828 29.42 4.38 25.78
N ALA A 829 28.38 3.55 26.00
CA ALA A 829 28.54 2.11 26.16
C ALA A 829 28.63 1.35 24.83
N GLY A 830 28.01 1.88 23.76
CA GLY A 830 27.82 1.17 22.50
C GLY A 830 26.81 0.03 22.61
N GLU A 831 25.81 0.16 23.48
CA GLU A 831 24.87 -0.91 23.82
C GLU A 831 23.41 -0.42 23.79
N TRP A 832 22.49 -1.31 23.41
CA TRP A 832 21.05 -1.11 23.53
C TRP A 832 20.55 -1.52 24.91
N LEU A 833 19.63 -0.74 25.47
CA LEU A 833 18.98 -0.97 26.75
C LEU A 833 17.46 -1.02 26.55
N GLN A 834 16.83 -2.09 27.01
CA GLN A 834 15.38 -2.17 27.09
C GLN A 834 14.88 -1.32 28.27
N VAL A 835 13.85 -0.52 28.04
CA VAL A 835 13.18 0.31 29.05
C VAL A 835 11.72 -0.10 29.12
N ASP A 836 11.36 -0.81 30.19
CA ASP A 836 10.00 -1.31 30.40
C ASP A 836 9.02 -0.16 30.66
N LEU A 837 7.84 -0.26 30.03
CA LEU A 837 6.70 0.60 30.37
C LEU A 837 6.10 0.16 31.70
N PRO A 838 5.58 1.10 32.51
CA PRO A 838 5.02 0.79 33.82
C PRO A 838 3.74 -0.06 33.71
N ALA A 839 3.86 -1.35 34.07
CA ALA A 839 2.81 -2.35 33.87
C ALA A 839 1.49 -2.04 34.61
N ASP A 840 1.56 -1.35 35.75
CA ASP A 840 0.39 -0.92 36.52
C ASP A 840 -0.40 0.16 35.80
N ILE A 841 0.27 1.05 35.07
CA ILE A 841 -0.33 2.13 34.27
C ILE A 841 -0.97 1.56 33.00
N VAL A 842 -0.33 0.59 32.35
CA VAL A 842 -0.91 -0.09 31.16
C VAL A 842 -2.16 -0.91 31.55
N GLN A 843 -2.14 -1.59 32.70
CA GLN A 843 -3.24 -2.44 33.15
C GLN A 843 -4.41 -1.68 33.82
N SER A 844 -4.16 -0.55 34.52
CA SER A 844 -5.21 0.19 35.23
C SER A 844 -6.14 0.98 34.31
N GLU A 845 -5.64 1.40 33.15
CA GLU A 845 -6.35 2.32 32.24
C GLU A 845 -7.18 1.62 31.16
N GLY A 846 -7.22 0.28 31.19
CA GLY A 846 -8.10 -0.51 30.34
C GLY A 846 -7.61 -0.66 28.90
N PHE A 847 -6.33 -0.37 28.63
CA PHE A 847 -5.67 -0.89 27.45
C PHE A 847 -5.72 -2.40 27.49
N VAL A 848 -6.24 -2.98 26.43
CA VAL A 848 -6.02 -4.40 26.13
C VAL A 848 -4.67 -4.54 25.45
N GLU A 849 -4.34 -3.57 24.58
CA GLU A 849 -3.19 -3.57 23.67
C GLU A 849 -2.76 -2.12 23.39
N ILE A 850 -1.45 -1.84 23.44
CA ILE A 850 -0.84 -0.59 22.93
C ILE A 850 -0.51 -0.84 21.45
N LEU A 851 -0.74 0.14 20.58
CA LEU A 851 -0.56 0.02 19.12
C LEU A 851 0.48 1.01 18.56
N ASP A 852 0.77 2.09 19.29
CA ASP A 852 1.67 3.16 18.86
C ASP A 852 2.20 3.93 20.07
N ILE A 853 3.48 4.27 20.01
CA ILE A 853 4.17 5.10 21.00
C ILE A 853 4.90 6.23 20.29
N SER A 854 4.44 7.45 20.47
CA SER A 854 5.16 8.64 20.02
C SER A 854 5.66 9.45 21.21
N GLY A 855 6.78 10.16 21.06
CA GLY A 855 7.38 10.89 22.18
C GLY A 855 8.14 12.14 21.81
N ALA A 856 8.28 13.05 22.78
CA ALA A 856 9.10 14.24 22.69
C ALA A 856 9.56 14.69 24.08
N THR A 857 10.64 15.47 24.13
CA THR A 857 11.19 16.04 25.36
C THR A 857 10.53 17.37 25.69
N VAL A 858 10.06 17.54 26.92
CA VAL A 858 9.48 18.79 27.43
C VAL A 858 9.76 18.93 28.92
N ASN A 859 10.17 20.12 29.36
CA ASN A 859 10.44 20.44 30.77
C ASN A 859 11.36 19.45 31.50
N GLY A 860 12.38 18.92 30.83
CA GLY A 860 13.38 18.00 31.40
C GLY A 860 12.92 16.55 31.51
N SER A 861 11.83 16.17 30.86
CA SER A 861 11.31 14.80 30.82
C SER A 861 11.02 14.36 29.39
N LEU A 862 11.12 13.04 29.12
CA LEU A 862 10.61 12.42 27.91
C LEU A 862 9.12 12.12 28.11
N VAL A 863 8.24 12.82 27.40
CA VAL A 863 6.80 12.59 27.40
C VAL A 863 6.43 11.65 26.27
N LEU A 864 5.67 10.60 26.58
CA LEU A 864 5.17 9.62 25.62
C LEU A 864 3.65 9.69 25.53
N ARG A 865 3.15 9.62 24.30
CA ARG A 865 1.76 9.32 23.94
C ARG A 865 1.66 7.83 23.65
N LEU A 866 0.84 7.13 24.43
CA LEU A 866 0.44 5.76 24.17
C LEU A 866 -0.92 5.77 23.48
N THR A 867 -1.01 5.17 22.29
CA THR A 867 -2.29 4.95 21.59
C THR A 867 -2.58 3.45 21.57
N GLY A 868 -3.81 3.04 21.88
CA GLY A 868 -4.15 1.62 21.98
C GLY A 868 -5.66 1.34 21.99
N ALA A 869 -6.04 0.08 22.19
CA ALA A 869 -7.44 -0.36 22.16
C ALA A 869 -7.97 -0.68 23.57
N SER A 870 -9.21 -0.26 23.86
CA SER A 870 -9.92 -0.65 25.09
C SER A 870 -10.68 -1.96 24.95
N ALA A 871 -11.03 -2.58 26.09
CA ALA A 871 -11.85 -3.80 26.14
C ALA A 871 -13.23 -3.71 25.47
N ASN A 872 -13.69 -2.49 25.15
CA ASN A 872 -14.95 -2.22 24.46
C ASN A 872 -14.76 -1.87 22.97
N GLY A 873 -13.52 -1.89 22.46
CA GLY A 873 -13.19 -1.62 21.06
C GLY A 873 -13.05 -0.15 20.70
N TYR A 874 -12.98 0.75 21.68
CA TYR A 874 -12.66 2.17 21.42
C TYR A 874 -11.16 2.40 21.51
N ALA A 875 -10.62 3.23 20.63
CA ALA A 875 -9.26 3.76 20.74
C ALA A 875 -9.11 4.58 22.04
N VAL A 876 -7.95 4.44 22.68
CA VAL A 876 -7.58 5.11 23.93
C VAL A 876 -6.22 5.79 23.73
N ILE A 877 -6.08 6.98 24.30
CA ILE A 877 -4.83 7.72 24.36
C ILE A 877 -4.50 8.04 25.82
N THR A 878 -3.25 7.80 26.21
CA THR A 878 -2.71 8.07 27.55
C THR A 878 -1.35 8.74 27.42
N PHE A 879 -1.05 9.67 28.33
CA PHE A 879 0.24 10.36 28.38
C PHE A 879 1.01 9.98 29.65
N ILE A 880 2.26 9.58 29.48
CA ILE A 880 3.20 9.26 30.55
C ILE A 880 4.48 10.05 30.35
N SER A 881 5.29 10.21 31.40
CA SER A 881 6.61 10.83 31.31
C SER A 881 7.67 10.03 32.04
N LEU A 882 8.89 10.09 31.52
CA LEU A 882 10.11 9.54 32.08
C LEU A 882 11.07 10.69 32.40
N ASN A 883 11.51 10.80 33.66
CA ASN A 883 12.51 11.79 34.06
C ASN A 883 13.96 11.27 33.83
N ALA A 884 14.95 12.14 34.03
CA ALA A 884 16.37 11.81 33.82
C ALA A 884 16.89 10.76 34.81
N GLU A 885 16.24 10.61 35.97
CA GLU A 885 16.52 9.58 36.96
C GLU A 885 15.94 8.20 36.58
N GLY A 886 15.18 8.09 35.50
CA GLY A 886 14.55 6.85 35.04
C GLY A 886 13.24 6.52 35.75
N GLU A 887 12.59 7.50 36.37
CA GLU A 887 11.31 7.34 37.06
C GLU A 887 10.13 7.73 36.16
N TRP A 888 9.12 6.86 36.09
CA TRP A 888 7.88 7.08 35.35
C TRP A 888 6.84 7.85 36.15
N SER A 889 6.07 8.72 35.47
CA SER A 889 4.86 9.33 36.02
C SER A 889 3.71 9.37 34.99
N VAL A 890 2.47 9.23 35.46
CA VAL A 890 1.27 9.40 34.62
C VAL A 890 0.89 10.87 34.58
N LEU A 891 0.72 11.42 33.38
CA LEU A 891 0.25 12.79 33.20
C LEU A 891 -1.28 12.81 33.04
N THR A 892 -1.79 12.12 32.01
CA THR A 892 -3.23 11.96 31.77
C THR A 892 -3.57 10.51 31.50
N THR A 893 -4.54 9.99 32.26
CA THR A 893 -5.01 8.61 32.17
C THR A 893 -5.96 8.37 31.00
N ARG A 894 -6.87 9.30 30.72
CA ARG A 894 -7.85 9.21 29.63
C ARG A 894 -8.30 10.60 29.19
N ALA A 895 -8.05 10.97 27.94
CA ALA A 895 -8.54 12.23 27.40
C ALA A 895 -10.09 12.23 27.38
N PRO A 896 -10.76 13.30 27.87
CA PRO A 896 -12.22 13.43 27.82
C PRO A 896 -12.66 13.47 26.35
N GLU A 897 -13.61 12.61 25.95
CA GLU A 897 -14.21 12.52 24.61
C GLU A 897 -13.38 13.21 23.52
N VAL A 898 -12.28 12.56 23.13
CA VAL A 898 -11.35 13.02 22.09
C VAL A 898 -12.19 13.50 20.90
N PRO A 899 -12.10 14.77 20.48
CA PRO A 899 -12.47 15.11 19.12
C PRO A 899 -11.67 14.16 18.24
N LEU A 900 -12.37 13.42 17.41
CA LEU A 900 -12.02 12.22 16.63
C LEU A 900 -10.79 12.38 15.69
N THR A 901 -10.02 13.46 15.86
CA THR A 901 -8.97 13.96 14.99
C THR A 901 -7.59 13.48 15.46
N ALA A 902 -7.00 12.55 14.70
CA ALA A 902 -5.57 12.22 14.65
C ALA A 902 -5.00 11.14 15.61
N LEU A 903 -5.51 9.90 15.56
CA LEU A 903 -4.81 8.71 16.09
C LEU A 903 -3.42 8.57 15.45
N PHE A 904 -2.42 8.03 16.16
CA PHE A 904 -1.08 7.74 15.58
C PHE A 904 -0.29 8.97 15.07
N GLY A 905 -0.65 10.18 15.52
CA GLY A 905 0.09 11.41 15.23
C GLY A 905 1.43 11.47 15.96
N THR A 906 2.43 12.10 15.34
CA THR A 906 3.79 12.21 15.90
C THR A 906 3.90 13.37 16.88
N LEU A 907 4.35 13.09 18.10
CA LEU A 907 4.72 14.10 19.09
C LEU A 907 6.06 14.76 18.76
N ALA A 908 6.10 16.08 18.87
CA ALA A 908 7.32 16.91 18.87
C ALA A 908 7.13 18.12 19.80
N SER A 909 8.22 18.81 20.16
CA SER A 909 8.17 19.96 21.06
C SER A 909 9.19 21.03 20.69
N ASP A 910 8.85 22.29 20.97
CA ASP A 910 9.76 23.44 20.94
C ASP A 910 10.55 23.61 22.26
N GLY A 911 10.28 22.75 23.25
CA GLY A 911 10.86 22.73 24.59
C GLY A 911 9.92 23.26 25.68
N GLU A 912 8.89 24.03 25.31
CA GLU A 912 7.86 24.55 26.22
C GLU A 912 6.48 23.97 25.92
N THR A 913 6.13 23.87 24.63
CA THR A 913 4.85 23.39 24.10
C THR A 913 5.03 22.04 23.43
N LEU A 914 4.10 21.13 23.67
CA LEU A 914 4.03 19.83 23.00
C LEU A 914 3.05 19.92 21.82
N TYR A 915 3.39 19.31 20.69
CA TYR A 915 2.59 19.28 19.48
C TYR A 915 2.37 17.84 19.00
N SER A 916 1.25 17.60 18.31
CA SER A 916 0.96 16.35 17.59
C SER A 916 0.76 16.67 16.11
N PHE A 917 1.59 16.07 15.26
CA PHE A 917 1.60 16.26 13.81
C PHE A 917 0.93 15.08 13.09
N GLY A 918 -0.10 15.40 12.30
CA GLY A 918 -0.84 14.43 11.50
C GLY A 918 -1.49 13.32 12.34
N GLY A 919 -1.92 12.25 11.67
CA GLY A 919 -2.57 11.09 12.28
C GLY A 919 -3.73 10.57 11.43
N LEU A 920 -4.49 9.61 11.97
CA LEU A 920 -5.67 9.01 11.36
C LEU A 920 -6.94 9.55 12.01
N ASP A 921 -7.88 10.02 11.21
CA ASP A 921 -9.23 10.32 11.64
C ASP A 921 -10.01 9.00 11.84
N ASN A 922 -10.58 8.81 13.03
CA ASN A 922 -11.24 7.56 13.37
C ASN A 922 -12.73 7.50 12.96
N VAL A 923 -13.25 8.55 12.34
CA VAL A 923 -14.57 8.58 11.68
C VAL A 923 -14.42 8.23 10.22
N THR A 924 -13.51 8.89 9.51
CA THR A 924 -13.31 8.68 8.07
C THR A 924 -12.39 7.50 7.79
N GLY A 925 -11.49 7.16 8.71
CA GLY A 925 -10.43 6.17 8.48
C GLY A 925 -9.31 6.68 7.56
N LEU A 926 -9.28 7.99 7.27
CA LEU A 926 -8.27 8.64 6.43
C LEU A 926 -7.29 9.44 7.28
N GLU A 927 -6.12 9.70 6.72
CA GLU A 927 -5.11 10.56 7.32
C GLU A 927 -5.54 12.04 7.39
N THR A 928 -5.07 12.77 8.40
CA THR A 928 -5.32 14.21 8.58
C THR A 928 -4.04 15.02 8.49
N ALA A 929 -4.15 16.24 7.96
CA ALA A 929 -3.08 17.23 7.90
C ALA A 929 -3.00 18.10 9.17
N GLU A 930 -3.96 17.98 10.08
CA GLU A 930 -4.04 18.87 11.24
C GLU A 930 -2.86 18.69 12.20
N VAL A 931 -2.37 19.83 12.72
CA VAL A 931 -1.37 19.88 13.79
C VAL A 931 -2.02 20.48 15.03
N PHE A 932 -1.88 19.80 16.16
CA PHE A 932 -2.45 20.20 17.44
C PHE A 932 -1.36 20.56 18.43
N SER A 933 -1.54 21.65 19.17
CA SER A 933 -0.87 21.79 20.47
C SER A 933 -1.57 20.90 21.49
N VAL A 934 -0.78 20.25 22.33
CA VAL A 934 -1.22 19.21 23.27
C VAL A 934 -0.83 19.62 24.68
N ASP A 935 -1.82 19.63 25.58
CA ASP A 935 -1.56 19.66 27.02
C ASP A 935 -1.61 18.22 27.56
N PRO A 936 -0.46 17.60 27.88
CA PRO A 936 -0.41 16.21 28.31
C PRO A 936 -0.96 15.98 29.72
N GLU A 937 -1.17 17.01 30.55
CA GLU A 937 -1.78 16.89 31.89
C GLU A 937 -3.31 16.92 31.85
N SER A 938 -3.90 17.60 30.86
CA SER A 938 -5.36 17.60 30.67
C SER A 938 -5.84 16.71 29.52
N GLY A 939 -4.95 16.33 28.61
CA GLY A 939 -5.26 15.67 27.35
C GLY A 939 -5.93 16.58 26.31
N THR A 940 -5.89 17.90 26.51
CA THR A 940 -6.54 18.87 25.62
C THR A 940 -5.73 19.05 24.34
N HIS A 941 -6.41 19.06 23.20
CA HIS A 941 -5.85 19.32 21.88
C HIS A 941 -6.43 20.62 21.32
N VAL A 942 -5.58 21.53 20.86
CA VAL A 942 -5.99 22.79 20.23
C VAL A 942 -5.29 22.90 18.88
N LYS A 943 -6.09 23.01 17.81
CA LYS A 943 -5.57 23.16 16.45
C LYS A 943 -4.60 24.34 16.38
N ALA A 944 -3.36 24.06 15.98
CA ALA A 944 -2.26 25.02 15.89
C ALA A 944 -1.91 25.35 14.44
N GLY A 945 -2.16 24.43 13.51
CA GLY A 945 -1.98 24.64 12.07
C GLY A 945 -2.32 23.37 11.28
N GLU A 946 -1.84 23.32 10.04
CA GLU A 946 -2.00 22.19 9.13
C GLU A 946 -0.69 21.98 8.35
N LEU A 947 -0.39 20.72 8.06
CA LEU A 947 0.57 20.32 7.05
C LEU A 947 -0.02 20.57 5.65
N GLY A 948 0.82 20.64 4.63
CA GLY A 948 0.40 20.65 3.24
C GLY A 948 -0.32 19.36 2.84
N ARG A 949 -0.03 18.23 3.51
CA ARG A 949 -0.68 16.93 3.28
C ARG A 949 -0.94 16.16 4.56
N GLY A 950 -2.07 15.45 4.56
CA GLY A 950 -2.40 14.48 5.59
C GLY A 950 -1.43 13.32 5.60
N ARG A 951 -0.99 12.92 6.80
CA ARG A 951 -0.02 11.83 6.97
C ARG A 951 -0.11 11.22 8.36
N VAL A 952 0.07 9.91 8.44
CA VAL A 952 0.16 9.13 9.68
C VAL A 952 1.63 8.92 10.02
N SER A 953 1.98 9.09 11.30
CA SER A 953 3.34 8.87 11.83
C SER A 953 4.50 9.53 11.06
N PRO A 954 4.46 10.84 10.74
CA PRO A 954 5.59 11.52 10.09
C PRO A 954 6.84 11.60 10.99
N ASN A 955 8.02 11.74 10.40
CA ASN A 955 9.24 12.14 11.10
C ASN A 955 9.20 13.66 11.35
N VAL A 956 9.48 14.09 12.58
CA VAL A 956 9.44 15.50 12.98
C VAL A 956 10.63 15.85 13.84
N THR A 957 11.28 16.97 13.56
CA THR A 957 12.35 17.54 14.40
C THR A 957 12.18 19.05 14.54
N TYR A 958 12.76 19.64 15.58
CA TYR A 958 12.61 21.07 15.91
C TYR A 958 13.96 21.76 16.05
N ARG A 959 14.04 23.00 15.56
CA ARG A 959 15.18 23.89 15.74
C ARG A 959 14.74 25.36 15.59
N ASP A 960 15.20 26.21 16.50
CA ASP A 960 15.19 27.69 16.38
C ASP A 960 13.87 28.32 15.88
N GLY A 961 12.73 27.81 16.35
CA GLY A 961 11.40 28.33 16.02
C GLY A 961 10.74 27.69 14.79
N GLU A 962 11.36 26.65 14.21
CA GLU A 962 10.85 25.90 13.08
C GLU A 962 10.86 24.39 13.35
N PHE A 963 9.88 23.68 12.81
CA PHE A 963 9.93 22.23 12.68
C PHE A 963 10.27 21.84 11.24
N LEU A 964 10.94 20.70 11.08
CA LEU A 964 11.03 20.01 9.81
C LEU A 964 10.24 18.71 9.89
N VAL A 965 9.35 18.49 8.94
CA VAL A 965 8.44 17.33 8.86
C VAL A 965 8.71 16.58 7.56
N ALA A 966 8.86 15.26 7.62
CA ALA A 966 9.08 14.43 6.44
C ALA A 966 8.47 13.03 6.62
N GLY A 967 8.19 12.34 5.50
CA GLY A 967 7.71 10.97 5.51
C GLY A 967 6.31 10.79 6.11
N GLY A 968 6.05 9.62 6.69
CA GLY A 968 4.72 9.16 7.13
C GLY A 968 4.03 8.29 6.06
N ILE A 969 2.82 7.81 6.34
CA ILE A 969 2.00 7.01 5.40
C ILE A 969 0.59 7.60 5.25
N ALA A 970 -0.10 7.27 4.16
CA ALA A 970 -1.47 7.72 3.89
C ALA A 970 -2.39 6.56 3.50
N ALA A 971 -3.53 6.43 4.18
CA ALA A 971 -4.56 5.44 3.85
C ALA A 971 -5.13 5.68 2.43
N SER A 972 -5.28 6.95 2.03
CA SER A 972 -5.70 7.31 0.66
C SER A 972 -4.72 6.87 -0.45
N LEU A 973 -3.49 6.51 -0.08
CA LEU A 973 -2.45 5.99 -0.97
C LEU A 973 -2.19 4.49 -0.75
N GLN A 974 -3.20 3.75 -0.25
CA GLN A 974 -3.08 2.33 0.13
C GLN A 974 -1.96 2.09 1.16
N TYR A 975 -1.82 3.02 2.10
CA TYR A 975 -0.76 3.06 3.12
C TYR A 975 0.67 3.19 2.56
N ALA A 976 0.83 3.69 1.34
CA ALA A 976 2.12 4.10 0.83
C ALA A 976 2.68 5.31 1.58
N GLY A 977 3.99 5.53 1.45
CA GLY A 977 4.68 6.66 2.06
C GLY A 977 4.14 8.00 1.57
N VAL A 978 4.12 9.00 2.45
CA VAL A 978 3.78 10.38 2.05
C VAL A 978 5.08 11.08 1.66
N GLN A 979 5.14 11.46 0.40
CA GLN A 979 6.18 12.29 -0.20
C GLN A 979 6.07 13.74 0.33
N ASN A 980 7.11 14.57 0.13
CA ASN A 980 7.27 15.95 0.63
C ASN A 980 7.99 16.07 2.00
N VAL A 981 8.89 17.06 2.06
CA VAL A 981 9.55 17.60 3.25
C VAL A 981 9.08 19.03 3.48
N GLU A 982 8.51 19.31 4.64
CA GLU A 982 7.91 20.60 4.97
C GLU A 982 8.63 21.28 6.12
N ARG A 983 8.88 22.58 6.00
CA ARG A 983 9.21 23.46 7.12
C ARG A 983 7.94 24.03 7.72
N ILE A 984 7.84 23.98 9.04
CA ILE A 984 6.70 24.51 9.77
C ILE A 984 7.21 25.61 10.70
N SER A 985 6.97 26.87 10.33
CA SER A 985 7.40 28.02 11.12
C SER A 985 6.35 28.38 12.17
N ILE A 986 6.79 28.76 13.38
CA ILE A 986 5.90 29.25 14.44
C ILE A 986 5.69 30.76 14.27
N ALA A 987 4.48 31.16 13.89
CA ALA A 987 4.10 32.55 13.77
C ALA A 987 4.03 33.26 15.14
N SER A 988 4.07 34.59 15.14
CA SER A 988 4.08 35.39 16.38
C SER A 988 2.83 35.24 17.26
N ASP A 989 1.73 34.73 16.72
CA ASP A 989 0.49 34.42 17.44
C ASP A 989 0.38 32.96 17.88
N GLY A 990 1.42 32.14 17.61
CA GLY A 990 1.48 30.72 17.94
C GLY A 990 0.87 29.80 16.88
N SER A 991 0.37 30.33 15.77
CA SER A 991 -0.06 29.51 14.63
C SER A 991 1.15 28.91 13.89
N LEU A 992 0.94 27.76 13.27
CA LEU A 992 1.94 27.04 12.51
C LEU A 992 1.67 27.21 11.01
N GLU A 993 2.68 27.63 10.26
CA GLU A 993 2.60 27.83 8.80
C GLU A 993 3.56 26.87 8.10
N ALA A 994 3.02 26.05 7.19
CA ALA A 994 3.78 25.07 6.43
C ALA A 994 4.33 25.65 5.12
N THR A 995 5.59 25.34 4.79
CA THR A 995 6.23 25.65 3.51
C THR A 995 7.01 24.43 3.04
N GLU A 996 6.80 24.03 1.78
CA GLU A 996 7.48 22.90 1.17
C GLU A 996 8.96 23.20 0.87
N VAL A 997 9.80 22.17 1.01
CA VAL A 997 11.22 22.20 0.64
C VAL A 997 11.37 21.64 -0.77
N ASP A 998 12.07 22.36 -1.64
CA ASP A 998 12.38 21.89 -2.99
C ASP A 998 13.44 20.76 -2.95
N MET A 999 12.98 19.55 -3.23
CA MET A 999 13.77 18.32 -3.25
C MET A 999 14.30 17.94 -4.65
N SER A 1000 14.00 18.73 -5.69
CA SER A 1000 14.31 18.38 -7.09
C SER A 1000 15.81 18.25 -7.39
N GLY A 1001 16.67 18.84 -6.55
CA GLY A 1001 18.12 18.78 -6.69
C GLY A 1001 18.78 17.49 -6.20
N VAL A 1002 18.04 16.62 -5.49
CA VAL A 1002 18.62 15.45 -4.81
C VAL A 1002 18.10 14.09 -5.27
N VAL A 1003 16.97 14.02 -5.98
CA VAL A 1003 16.37 12.77 -6.48
C VAL A 1003 15.89 12.82 -7.93
N ASP A 1004 15.80 11.66 -8.60
CA ASP A 1004 15.24 11.50 -9.94
C ASP A 1004 13.80 10.95 -9.84
N GLY A 1005 12.85 11.56 -10.57
CA GLY A 1005 11.52 10.98 -10.78
C GLY A 1005 10.55 10.96 -9.58
N THR A 1006 9.35 10.43 -9.81
CA THR A 1006 8.15 10.54 -8.95
C THR A 1006 8.12 9.52 -7.79
N GLY A 1007 9.25 8.90 -7.44
CA GLY A 1007 9.36 7.79 -6.47
C GLY A 1007 9.69 8.28 -5.05
N GLN A 1008 9.18 7.61 -4.01
CA GLN A 1008 8.98 8.21 -2.69
C GLN A 1008 10.23 8.55 -1.86
N LEU A 1009 10.10 9.64 -1.10
CA LEU A 1009 11.11 10.37 -0.34
C LEU A 1009 10.96 10.26 1.18
N ILE A 1010 10.86 9.05 1.74
CA ILE A 1010 10.75 8.93 3.21
C ILE A 1010 12.10 9.27 3.85
N TYR A 1011 12.24 10.53 4.24
CA TYR A 1011 13.41 11.02 4.96
C TYR A 1011 13.19 10.95 6.47
N GLY A 1012 14.20 10.45 7.18
CA GLY A 1012 14.42 10.79 8.58
C GLY A 1012 14.96 12.22 8.66
N VAL A 1013 14.58 12.94 9.73
CA VAL A 1013 14.99 14.34 9.93
C VAL A 1013 15.70 14.53 11.27
N GLY A 1014 16.73 15.38 11.32
CA GLY A 1014 17.41 15.76 12.55
C GLY A 1014 17.85 17.23 12.56
N SER A 1015 18.04 17.79 13.77
CA SER A 1015 18.47 19.18 13.98
C SER A 1015 19.99 19.31 14.10
N ALA A 1016 20.66 19.63 13.00
CA ALA A 1016 22.09 19.94 12.97
C ALA A 1016 22.37 21.34 13.55
N ALA A 1017 23.64 21.68 13.81
CA ALA A 1017 24.03 22.97 14.39
C ALA A 1017 23.83 24.15 13.42
N ASP A 1018 23.93 23.92 12.11
CA ASP A 1018 23.78 24.93 11.04
C ASP A 1018 22.55 24.69 10.15
N GLY A 1019 21.56 23.96 10.69
CA GLY A 1019 20.26 23.74 10.05
C GLY A 1019 19.68 22.36 10.34
N PHE A 1020 19.15 21.71 9.33
CA PHE A 1020 18.60 20.36 9.42
C PHE A 1020 19.44 19.35 8.63
N VAL A 1021 19.25 18.09 8.94
CA VAL A 1021 19.76 16.95 8.17
C VAL A 1021 18.60 16.04 7.79
N LEU A 1022 18.64 15.55 6.55
CA LEU A 1022 17.72 14.61 5.94
C LEU A 1022 18.49 13.32 5.62
N VAL A 1023 17.94 12.16 5.95
CA VAL A 1023 18.56 10.87 5.65
C VAL A 1023 17.52 9.91 5.08
N GLY A 1024 17.80 9.28 3.96
CA GLY A 1024 16.78 8.49 3.25
C GLY A 1024 17.25 8.06 1.86
N PRO A 1025 16.44 8.26 0.81
CA PRO A 1025 16.77 7.81 -0.53
C PRO A 1025 18.15 8.27 -1.02
N GLN A 1026 18.74 7.44 -1.86
CA GLN A 1026 20.03 7.70 -2.47
C GLN A 1026 19.94 8.81 -3.52
N SER A 1027 21.01 9.59 -3.67
CA SER A 1027 21.11 10.65 -4.67
C SER A 1027 21.20 10.08 -6.08
N ARG A 1028 20.81 10.91 -7.05
CA ARG A 1028 20.89 10.63 -8.49
C ARG A 1028 22.20 9.97 -8.96
N ASP A 1029 23.34 10.44 -8.45
CA ASP A 1029 24.66 9.93 -8.82
C ASP A 1029 25.12 8.72 -7.98
N GLY A 1030 24.27 8.24 -7.08
CA GLY A 1030 24.55 7.16 -6.16
C GLY A 1030 25.49 7.53 -5.00
N GLN A 1031 25.90 8.80 -4.89
CA GLN A 1031 27.01 9.20 -4.00
C GLN A 1031 26.60 9.66 -2.60
N ALA A 1032 25.31 9.89 -2.35
CA ALA A 1032 24.81 10.34 -1.05
C ALA A 1032 23.49 9.65 -0.69
N ASP A 1033 23.22 9.50 0.60
CA ASP A 1033 21.93 9.10 1.19
C ASP A 1033 21.54 10.02 2.37
N THR A 1034 22.37 11.04 2.59
CA THR A 1034 22.36 12.00 3.69
C THR A 1034 22.55 13.39 3.11
N TYR A 1035 21.74 14.34 3.54
CA TYR A 1035 21.70 15.69 3.00
C TYR A 1035 21.57 16.72 4.10
N THR A 1036 22.29 17.83 3.99
CA THR A 1036 22.16 18.99 4.88
C THR A 1036 21.24 20.02 4.26
N LEU A 1037 20.40 20.66 5.07
CA LEU A 1037 19.49 21.72 4.68
C LEU A 1037 19.73 22.93 5.60
N SER A 1038 20.28 24.03 5.07
CA SER A 1038 20.62 25.22 5.87
C SER A 1038 19.39 26.00 6.33
N ASP A 1039 19.50 26.82 7.36
CA ASP A 1039 18.40 27.65 7.89
C ASP A 1039 17.93 28.79 6.93
N GLU A 1040 18.49 28.92 5.72
CA GLU A 1040 18.12 29.98 4.79
C GLU A 1040 16.74 29.70 4.13
N GLU A 1041 15.91 30.73 4.03
CA GLU A 1041 14.61 30.66 3.36
C GLU A 1041 14.79 30.25 1.88
N GLY A 1042 14.11 29.18 1.45
CA GLY A 1042 14.25 28.61 0.11
C GLY A 1042 15.54 27.82 -0.12
N ALA A 1043 16.28 27.44 0.94
CA ALA A 1043 17.41 26.53 0.83
C ALA A 1043 16.97 25.17 0.26
N THR A 1044 17.80 24.60 -0.60
CA THR A 1044 17.65 23.23 -1.11
C THR A 1044 18.63 22.28 -0.42
N PRO A 1045 18.29 21.00 -0.27
CA PRO A 1045 19.20 20.03 0.35
C PRO A 1045 20.49 19.86 -0.45
N ALA A 1046 21.61 19.73 0.27
CA ALA A 1046 22.93 19.48 -0.31
C ALA A 1046 23.50 18.14 0.20
N PRO A 1047 24.17 17.33 -0.65
CA PRO A 1047 24.79 16.08 -0.23
C PRO A 1047 25.76 16.27 0.93
N TYR A 1048 25.65 15.41 1.94
CA TYR A 1048 26.62 15.30 3.03
C TYR A 1048 27.82 14.45 2.59
N GLU A 1049 28.98 14.74 3.16
CA GLU A 1049 30.25 14.09 2.77
C GLU A 1049 30.35 12.61 3.15
N LYS A 1050 29.44 12.12 4.00
CA LYS A 1050 29.35 10.70 4.38
C LYS A 1050 27.99 10.11 4.09
N ARG A 1051 27.97 8.78 3.95
CA ARG A 1051 26.77 7.97 3.75
C ARG A 1051 26.43 7.13 4.96
N ALA A 1052 25.14 7.00 5.27
CA ALA A 1052 24.65 6.18 6.36
C ALA A 1052 24.75 4.67 6.03
N SER A 1053 24.55 4.26 4.77
CA SER A 1053 24.68 2.86 4.37
C SER A 1053 25.20 2.69 2.94
N GLN A 1054 25.74 1.49 2.69
CA GLN A 1054 26.05 1.01 1.34
C GLN A 1054 24.81 0.53 0.59
N HIS A 1055 23.76 0.14 1.31
CA HIS A 1055 22.49 -0.32 0.77
C HIS A 1055 21.50 0.84 0.63
N LEU A 1056 20.41 0.61 -0.11
CA LEU A 1056 19.31 1.56 -0.20
C LEU A 1056 18.55 1.63 1.13
N LEU A 1057 18.46 2.84 1.69
CA LEU A 1057 17.74 3.12 2.91
C LEU A 1057 16.24 3.27 2.62
N GLN A 1058 15.41 2.69 3.47
CA GLN A 1058 13.96 2.74 3.38
C GLN A 1058 13.37 3.11 4.75
N MET A 1059 12.25 3.83 4.80
CA MET A 1059 11.57 4.19 6.07
C MET A 1059 12.51 4.73 7.17
N SER A 1060 13.44 5.62 6.79
CA SER A 1060 14.44 6.14 7.71
C SER A 1060 13.85 7.00 8.82
N SER A 1061 14.38 6.84 10.03
CA SER A 1061 14.26 7.80 11.13
C SER A 1061 15.66 8.28 11.51
N ALA A 1062 15.80 9.58 11.74
CA ALA A 1062 17.07 10.20 12.07
C ALA A 1062 16.96 11.01 13.36
N LEU A 1063 18.09 11.18 14.04
CA LEU A 1063 18.21 12.00 15.23
C LEU A 1063 19.60 12.65 15.24
N ALA A 1064 19.66 13.98 15.20
CA ALA A 1064 20.89 14.71 15.48
C ALA A 1064 20.87 15.13 16.96
N TYR A 1065 21.67 14.45 17.78
CA TYR A 1065 21.67 14.63 19.24
C TYR A 1065 23.06 14.43 19.85
N ASP A 1066 23.44 15.32 20.77
CA ASP A 1066 24.67 15.24 21.56
C ASP A 1066 25.94 15.02 20.71
N GLY A 1067 26.11 15.84 19.66
CA GLY A 1067 27.29 15.79 18.79
C GLY A 1067 27.32 14.61 17.81
N ARG A 1068 26.21 13.90 17.63
CA ARG A 1068 26.11 12.71 16.76
C ARG A 1068 24.83 12.75 15.93
N LEU A 1069 24.90 12.15 14.74
CA LEU A 1069 23.74 11.82 13.91
C LEU A 1069 23.51 10.32 13.96
N TYR A 1070 22.34 9.91 14.44
CA TYR A 1070 21.85 8.54 14.48
C TYR A 1070 20.85 8.34 13.36
N VAL A 1071 20.96 7.21 12.66
CA VAL A 1071 20.07 6.83 11.57
C VAL A 1071 19.64 5.39 11.78
N LEU A 1072 18.34 5.18 11.98
CA LEU A 1072 17.72 3.86 12.00
C LEU A 1072 16.84 3.73 10.77
N SER A 1073 17.12 2.73 9.93
CA SER A 1073 16.48 2.59 8.60
C SER A 1073 16.15 1.14 8.29
N SER A 1074 15.07 0.93 7.53
CA SER A 1074 14.79 -0.34 6.83
C SER A 1074 15.69 -0.52 5.63
N MET A 1075 15.90 -1.76 5.20
CA MET A 1075 16.58 -2.10 3.95
C MET A 1075 15.84 -3.23 3.22
N MET A 1076 16.12 -3.39 1.92
CA MET A 1076 15.65 -4.55 1.13
C MET A 1076 16.45 -5.82 1.38
N GLU A 1077 17.63 -5.67 1.98
CA GLU A 1077 18.64 -6.70 2.22
C GLU A 1077 18.98 -6.66 3.71
N GLU A 1078 19.32 -7.79 4.35
CA GLU A 1078 19.68 -7.67 5.77
C GLU A 1078 21.03 -6.95 6.03
N PRO A 1079 21.22 -6.41 7.25
CA PRO A 1079 20.27 -6.41 8.37
C PRO A 1079 19.03 -5.56 8.02
N TYR A 1080 17.81 -6.12 7.97
CA TYR A 1080 16.63 -5.41 7.41
C TYR A 1080 16.30 -4.14 8.19
N ARG A 1081 16.89 -4.00 9.38
CA ARG A 1081 17.07 -2.77 10.14
C ARG A 1081 18.54 -2.59 10.47
N LEU A 1082 19.06 -1.38 10.24
CA LEU A 1082 20.40 -1.00 10.66
C LEU A 1082 20.38 0.28 11.50
N LEU A 1083 21.31 0.40 12.45
CA LEU A 1083 21.66 1.68 13.07
C LEU A 1083 23.02 2.16 12.54
N SER A 1084 23.08 3.39 12.04
CA SER A 1084 24.34 4.05 11.64
C SER A 1084 24.54 5.34 12.43
N VAL A 1085 25.77 5.60 12.86
CA VAL A 1085 26.13 6.76 13.69
C VAL A 1085 27.38 7.45 13.16
N THR A 1086 27.33 8.77 13.00
CA THR A 1086 28.49 9.61 12.66
C THR A 1086 28.57 10.82 13.58
N ALA A 1087 29.77 11.36 13.80
CA ALA A 1087 29.92 12.66 14.44
C ALA A 1087 29.29 13.76 13.57
N MET A 1088 28.52 14.67 14.20
CA MET A 1088 27.90 15.82 13.56
C MET A 1088 27.68 16.91 14.61
N GLU A 1089 27.91 18.18 14.29
CA GLU A 1089 27.52 19.27 15.20
C GLU A 1089 25.99 19.38 15.25
N THR A 1090 25.40 19.33 16.45
CA THR A 1090 23.95 19.25 16.65
C THR A 1090 23.39 20.52 17.30
N ALA A 1091 22.10 20.79 17.07
CA ALA A 1091 21.37 21.75 17.89
C ALA A 1091 21.19 21.22 19.33
N ALA A 1092 20.82 22.10 20.25
CA ALA A 1092 20.37 21.67 21.57
C ALA A 1092 19.00 21.00 21.45
N GLN A 1093 18.82 19.84 22.07
CA GLN A 1093 17.53 19.15 22.09
C GLN A 1093 16.51 19.96 22.91
N PRO A 1094 15.37 20.37 22.32
CA PRO A 1094 14.36 21.14 23.02
C PRO A 1094 13.80 20.39 24.22
N GLY A 1095 13.71 21.04 25.38
CA GLY A 1095 13.07 20.48 26.57
C GLY A 1095 13.80 19.30 27.24
N ASP A 1096 15.03 18.99 26.82
CA ASP A 1096 15.85 17.94 27.44
C ASP A 1096 16.37 18.34 28.83
N SER A 1097 16.73 17.34 29.63
CA SER A 1097 17.36 17.53 30.94
C SER A 1097 18.78 18.07 30.78
N VAL A 1098 19.04 19.27 31.30
CA VAL A 1098 20.39 19.83 31.33
C VAL A 1098 21.14 19.23 32.52
N ALA A 1099 22.16 18.41 32.27
CA ALA A 1099 23.06 17.95 33.33
C ALA A 1099 23.67 19.18 34.03
N PRO A 1100 23.72 19.25 35.38
CA PRO A 1100 24.35 20.36 36.06
C PRO A 1100 25.82 20.43 35.65
N ASP A 1101 26.21 21.60 35.12
CA ASP A 1101 27.57 21.94 34.71
C ASP A 1101 28.58 21.36 35.73
N PRO A 1102 29.56 20.53 35.33
CA PRO A 1102 30.58 20.07 36.25
C PRO A 1102 31.28 21.31 36.77
N GLY A 1103 30.96 21.67 38.01
CA GLY A 1103 31.51 22.85 38.66
C GLY A 1103 33.02 22.89 38.46
N PRO A 1104 33.61 24.10 38.36
CA PRO A 1104 35.00 24.27 37.93
C PRO A 1104 35.91 23.32 38.69
N ASP A 1105 36.67 22.55 37.91
CA ASP A 1105 37.68 21.59 38.36
C ASP A 1105 38.43 22.18 39.56
N PRO A 1106 38.48 21.51 40.74
CA PRO A 1106 39.20 22.04 41.87
C PRO A 1106 40.65 22.29 41.46
N ASP A 1107 41.10 23.53 41.66
CA ASP A 1107 42.48 23.97 41.41
C ASP A 1107 43.49 22.88 41.84
N PRO A 1108 44.47 22.52 40.99
CA PRO A 1108 45.39 21.44 41.29
C PRO A 1108 46.10 21.69 42.63
N ASP A 1109 46.02 20.68 43.50
CA ASP A 1109 46.62 20.68 44.83
C ASP A 1109 48.09 21.16 44.77
N PRO A 1110 48.47 22.17 45.58
CA PRO A 1110 49.84 22.66 45.57
C PRO A 1110 50.80 21.56 46.04
N THR A 1111 51.85 21.34 45.24
CA THR A 1111 52.94 20.39 45.55
C THR A 1111 53.50 20.60 46.97
N PRO A 1112 53.79 19.53 47.75
CA PRO A 1112 54.31 19.66 49.09
C PRO A 1112 55.76 20.16 49.06
N ASP A 1113 56.02 21.32 49.68
CA ASP A 1113 57.37 21.80 50.00
C ASP A 1113 57.72 21.42 51.46
N PRO A 1114 59.00 21.14 51.79
CA PRO A 1114 59.36 20.36 52.97
C PRO A 1114 59.41 21.18 54.27
N ASP A 1115 59.04 20.52 55.37
CA ASP A 1115 59.04 21.00 56.75
C ASP A 1115 60.32 21.74 57.19
N PRO A 1116 60.15 22.85 57.94
CA PRO A 1116 61.08 23.18 59.01
C PRO A 1116 60.40 23.60 60.34
N ALA A 1117 60.60 22.74 61.36
CA ALA A 1117 60.91 22.97 62.79
C ALA A 1117 60.17 24.03 63.68
N PRO A 1118 60.09 23.81 65.03
CA PRO A 1118 58.96 24.26 65.87
C PRO A 1118 59.17 25.52 66.77
N ASP A 1119 58.02 26.13 67.13
CA ASP A 1119 57.61 26.95 68.32
C ASP A 1119 58.36 28.25 68.72
N PRO A 1120 57.75 29.27 69.41
CA PRO A 1120 56.77 29.16 70.52
C PRO A 1120 55.62 30.22 70.64
N ASP A 1121 54.61 29.87 71.46
CA ASP A 1121 53.53 30.66 72.12
C ASP A 1121 54.00 31.92 72.91
N PRO A 1122 53.14 32.92 73.33
CA PRO A 1122 51.81 32.74 74.00
C PRO A 1122 50.68 33.83 73.86
N ASP A 1123 49.43 33.42 74.18
CA ASP A 1123 48.26 34.02 74.93
C ASP A 1123 48.19 35.52 75.38
N PRO A 1124 47.03 36.14 75.76
CA PRO A 1124 45.76 35.56 76.28
C PRO A 1124 44.37 36.25 75.95
N ASP A 1125 43.30 35.54 76.33
CA ASP A 1125 41.84 35.82 76.55
C ASP A 1125 41.42 37.17 77.25
N PRO A 1126 40.11 37.60 77.38
CA PRO A 1126 38.89 36.79 77.67
C PRO A 1126 37.47 37.22 77.14
N ASP A 1127 36.52 36.26 77.22
CA ASP A 1127 35.04 36.22 77.44
C ASP A 1127 34.24 37.48 77.93
N PRO A 1128 32.86 37.56 77.91
CA PRO A 1128 31.86 36.47 78.00
C PRO A 1128 30.49 36.56 77.22
N ASP A 1129 29.78 35.42 77.24
CA ASP A 1129 28.34 35.04 77.06
C ASP A 1129 27.25 36.00 77.66
N PRO A 1130 25.89 35.82 77.50
CA PRO A 1130 25.11 34.60 77.13
C PRO A 1130 23.83 34.73 76.24
N ALA A 1131 23.26 33.55 75.92
CA ALA A 1131 21.91 33.18 75.40
C ALA A 1131 20.70 33.67 76.28
N PRO A 1132 19.40 33.31 76.10
CA PRO A 1132 18.78 32.23 75.28
C PRO A 1132 17.39 32.49 74.61
N ASP A 1133 17.09 31.68 73.58
CA ASP A 1133 15.99 30.70 73.38
C ASP A 1133 14.50 30.96 73.76
N GLN A 1134 13.61 30.37 72.93
CA GLN A 1134 12.25 29.83 73.17
C GLN A 1134 10.95 30.46 72.59
N ASP A 1135 10.24 29.57 71.86
CA ASP A 1135 8.81 29.21 71.86
C ASP A 1135 7.73 29.99 71.04
N ALA A 1136 7.31 29.32 69.96
CA ALA A 1136 5.98 28.71 69.69
C ALA A 1136 4.63 29.48 69.80
N ASP A 1137 3.82 29.19 68.78
CA ASP A 1137 2.35 29.00 68.75
C ASP A 1137 1.35 30.15 68.51
N SER A 1138 0.79 30.11 67.28
CA SER A 1138 -0.65 29.97 66.94
C SER A 1138 -1.69 31.09 67.16
N ASP A 1139 -2.73 30.99 66.33
CA ASP A 1139 -4.00 31.75 66.20
C ASP A 1139 -3.89 33.14 65.55
N GLY A 1140 -4.62 33.50 64.49
CA GLY A 1140 -5.94 33.04 64.04
C GLY A 1140 -6.97 34.13 64.33
N GLY A 1141 -7.40 34.92 63.34
CA GLY A 1141 -8.44 35.94 63.53
C GLY A 1141 -8.62 36.96 62.41
N SER A 1142 -9.61 36.69 61.56
CA SER A 1142 -10.19 37.55 60.52
C SER A 1142 -10.81 38.87 61.02
N ALA A 1143 -10.84 39.93 60.17
CA ALA A 1143 -12.07 40.52 59.59
C ALA A 1143 -11.91 41.96 59.05
N GLN A 1144 -12.44 42.14 57.83
CA GLN A 1144 -13.20 43.28 57.26
C GLN A 1144 -12.61 44.70 57.14
N GLY A 1145 -12.59 45.18 55.88
CA GLY A 1145 -13.44 46.31 55.45
C GLY A 1145 -12.71 47.54 54.88
N GLY A 1146 -13.12 48.00 53.68
CA GLY A 1146 -12.81 49.37 53.23
C GLY A 1146 -12.88 49.63 51.73
N ASN A 1147 -14.02 50.17 51.28
CA ASN A 1147 -14.44 50.48 49.92
C ASN A 1147 -14.00 51.88 49.44
N ALA A 1148 -13.91 52.11 48.11
CA ALA A 1148 -14.54 53.21 47.33
C ALA A 1148 -13.65 53.90 46.25
N GLY A 1149 -14.19 53.97 45.02
CA GLY A 1149 -13.82 54.93 43.98
C GLY A 1149 -14.45 54.64 42.60
N THR A 1150 -15.52 55.36 42.25
CA THR A 1150 -16.24 55.41 40.94
C THR A 1150 -16.20 56.86 40.40
N PRO A 1151 -16.88 57.28 39.29
CA PRO A 1151 -17.21 56.66 37.97
C PRO A 1151 -16.99 57.64 36.76
N SER A 1152 -17.25 57.23 35.52
CA SER A 1152 -18.16 57.96 34.59
C SER A 1152 -18.50 57.20 33.30
N ASP A 1153 -19.79 57.24 32.94
CA ASP A 1153 -20.48 56.67 31.77
C ASP A 1153 -20.56 57.63 30.57
N SER A 1154 -20.75 57.08 29.35
CA SER A 1154 -21.86 57.43 28.42
C SER A 1154 -21.88 56.42 27.23
N HIS A 1155 -22.92 55.56 27.11
CA HIS A 1155 -24.07 55.64 26.16
C HIS A 1155 -23.70 55.61 24.67
N ALA A 1156 -24.37 54.93 23.74
CA ALA A 1156 -25.45 53.94 23.68
C ALA A 1156 -25.64 53.61 22.16
N GLY A 1157 -26.08 52.41 21.81
CA GLY A 1157 -26.45 52.09 20.42
C GLY A 1157 -26.78 50.61 20.19
N ASP A 1158 -28.00 50.22 20.58
CA ASP A 1158 -28.65 48.95 20.24
C ASP A 1158 -28.77 48.74 18.71
N ASN A 1159 -28.60 47.50 18.26
CA ASN A 1159 -29.66 46.85 17.48
C ASN A 1159 -29.58 45.32 17.58
N SER A 1160 -30.69 44.77 18.08
CA SER A 1160 -31.05 43.37 18.24
C SER A 1160 -31.23 42.59 16.94
N GLY A 1161 -30.93 41.29 16.95
CA GLY A 1161 -31.37 40.37 15.89
C GLY A 1161 -30.97 38.91 16.07
N THR A 1162 -31.57 38.24 17.06
CA THR A 1162 -32.01 36.83 17.04
C THR A 1162 -31.10 35.71 16.51
N LEU A 1163 -30.70 34.85 17.45
CA LEU A 1163 -30.49 33.42 17.32
C LEU A 1163 -31.60 32.72 16.50
N ALA A 1164 -31.21 31.96 15.50
CA ALA A 1164 -31.97 30.85 14.96
C ALA A 1164 -31.04 29.66 14.80
N ALA A 1165 -31.35 28.61 15.55
CA ALA A 1165 -30.79 27.28 15.37
C ALA A 1165 -31.32 26.68 14.06
N THR A 1166 -30.45 26.05 13.29
CA THR A 1166 -30.82 25.01 12.34
C THR A 1166 -29.85 23.85 12.50
N SER A 1167 -30.45 22.69 12.66
CA SER A 1167 -29.88 21.37 12.90
C SER A 1167 -29.31 20.79 11.60
N ASP A 1168 -28.02 20.49 11.57
CA ASP A 1168 -27.43 19.63 10.54
C ASP A 1168 -27.63 18.17 10.91
N ALA A 1169 -28.48 17.51 10.12
CA ALA A 1169 -28.67 16.07 10.10
C ALA A 1169 -28.76 15.65 8.63
N ALA A 1170 -27.64 15.68 7.91
CA ALA A 1170 -27.54 15.21 6.52
C ALA A 1170 -26.14 14.70 6.11
N SER A 1171 -25.25 14.42 7.06
CA SER A 1171 -23.86 13.99 6.80
C SER A 1171 -23.56 12.53 7.17
N VAL A 1172 -24.55 11.63 7.15
CA VAL A 1172 -24.40 10.25 7.70
C VAL A 1172 -24.45 9.13 6.64
N ALA A 1173 -24.67 9.42 5.35
CA ALA A 1173 -24.88 8.37 4.35
C ALA A 1173 -23.61 7.90 3.59
N TRP A 1174 -22.62 8.76 3.37
CA TRP A 1174 -21.34 8.37 2.74
C TRP A 1174 -20.29 7.84 3.74
N VAL A 1175 -20.52 8.07 5.04
CA VAL A 1175 -19.66 7.65 6.16
C VAL A 1175 -19.71 6.13 6.42
N ALA A 1176 -20.65 5.40 5.80
CA ALA A 1176 -20.92 4.00 6.15
C ALA A 1176 -20.07 2.96 5.40
N ALA A 1177 -19.51 3.25 4.21
CA ALA A 1177 -18.74 2.27 3.43
C ALA A 1177 -17.26 2.19 3.87
N ALA A 1178 -16.60 3.33 4.06
CA ALA A 1178 -15.22 3.39 4.58
C ALA A 1178 -15.12 2.96 6.06
N ALA A 1179 -16.14 3.26 6.86
CA ALA A 1179 -16.21 2.79 8.24
C ALA A 1179 -16.30 1.25 8.35
N VAL A 1180 -16.79 0.54 7.32
CA VAL A 1180 -16.98 -0.92 7.37
C VAL A 1180 -15.65 -1.69 7.29
N ALA A 1181 -14.61 -1.21 6.60
CA ALA A 1181 -13.31 -1.90 6.54
C ALA A 1181 -12.52 -1.83 7.87
N VAL A 1182 -12.53 -0.66 8.53
CA VAL A 1182 -11.93 -0.49 9.86
C VAL A 1182 -12.80 -1.09 10.96
N LEU A 1183 -14.13 -0.99 10.86
CA LEU A 1183 -15.06 -1.68 11.78
C LEU A 1183 -15.05 -3.20 11.59
N ALA A 1184 -14.76 -3.74 10.41
CA ALA A 1184 -14.59 -5.18 10.19
C ALA A 1184 -13.31 -5.67 10.87
N SER A 1185 -12.19 -4.95 10.73
CA SER A 1185 -10.92 -5.25 11.39
C SER A 1185 -11.04 -5.17 12.93
N LEU A 1186 -11.70 -4.12 13.45
CA LEU A 1186 -12.03 -4.01 14.88
C LEU A 1186 -13.08 -5.04 15.35
N ALA A 1187 -14.09 -5.37 14.53
CA ALA A 1187 -15.15 -6.32 14.88
C ALA A 1187 -14.64 -7.77 14.93
N VAL A 1188 -13.67 -8.14 14.09
CA VAL A 1188 -12.97 -9.41 14.12
C VAL A 1188 -12.18 -9.56 15.43
N CYS A 1189 -11.47 -8.51 15.86
CA CYS A 1189 -10.80 -8.43 17.17
C CYS A 1189 -11.80 -8.49 18.35
N LEU A 1190 -12.95 -7.79 18.25
CA LEU A 1190 -14.00 -7.76 19.28
C LEU A 1190 -14.77 -9.09 19.42
N ALA A 1191 -14.94 -9.85 18.34
CA ALA A 1191 -15.58 -11.17 18.35
C ALA A 1191 -14.72 -12.22 19.09
N ALA A 1192 -13.39 -12.14 18.95
CA ALA A 1192 -12.44 -12.96 19.71
C ALA A 1192 -12.50 -12.63 21.22
N PHE A 1193 -12.66 -11.35 21.58
CA PHE A 1193 -12.66 -10.89 22.98
C PHE A 1193 -13.96 -11.19 23.74
N LYS A 1194 -15.15 -11.09 23.11
CA LYS A 1194 -16.43 -11.50 23.73
C LYS A 1194 -16.45 -12.98 24.12
N LYS A 1195 -15.66 -13.83 23.44
CA LYS A 1195 -15.45 -15.25 23.79
C LYS A 1195 -14.57 -15.40 25.04
N ARG A 1196 -13.51 -14.60 25.18
CA ARG A 1196 -12.58 -14.59 26.34
C ARG A 1196 -13.23 -14.09 27.64
N ALA A 1197 -14.05 -13.04 27.57
CA ALA A 1197 -14.80 -12.51 28.72
C ALA A 1197 -15.92 -13.45 29.23
N ARG A 1198 -16.41 -14.37 28.38
CA ARG A 1198 -17.36 -15.44 28.80
C ARG A 1198 -16.65 -16.64 29.42
N ALA A 1199 -15.42 -16.96 29.02
CA ALA A 1199 -14.63 -18.05 29.60
C ALA A 1199 -14.16 -17.74 31.03
N ASN A 1200 -13.79 -16.49 31.33
CA ASN A 1200 -13.35 -16.06 32.68
C ASN A 1200 -14.47 -15.88 33.71
N ARG A 1201 -15.75 -16.13 33.36
CA ARG A 1201 -16.86 -16.21 34.34
C ARG A 1201 -17.18 -17.63 34.81
N PHE A 1202 -16.41 -18.64 34.38
CA PHE A 1202 -16.55 -20.03 34.83
C PHE A 1202 -15.42 -20.51 35.75
N HIS A 1203 -14.52 -19.63 36.15
CA HIS A 1203 -13.59 -19.84 37.27
C HIS A 1203 -13.68 -18.69 38.28
N ASP A 1204 -14.81 -18.65 38.98
CA ASP A 1204 -14.93 -18.27 40.39
C ASP A 1204 -16.05 -19.09 41.06
#